data_AF-A0A384ZCB7-F1
#
_entry.id   AF-A0A384ZCB7-F1
#
_cell.length_a   1.000
_cell.length_b   1.000
_cell.length_c   1.000
_cell.angle_alpha   90.00
_cell.angle_beta   90.00
_cell.angle_gamma   90.00
#
_symmetry.space_group_name_H-M   'P 1'
#
loop_
_entity.id
_entity.type
_entity.pdbx_description
1 polymer ?
#
loop_
_entity_poly.entity_id
_entity_poly.type
_entity_poly.pdbx_seq_one_letter_code
_entity_poly.pdbx_strand_id
1 'polypeptide(L)'
;MKKSVPFTLFLLSSLIPFLLLGQTQIPGGNVSGVWTASGSPYIIEGSITVDQDSSLIIKPGVTVKFTAGTSLSVNDGEQLLAIGTPDSMITFTSNEVNPSPGSWNRIYLNGTESGSTIQYSIIEYAIYGIYCRAWTFACEDADNFTLIENCEIRQTSQRAIFCEGEGNSSLGCVPSRIANCSPTINNNKIYENLGLGIYLVAWDGFQANGFVGTLISNNQIFENGSDAIRSFWNDPVSPVIMNNTFYGNGGSGVHLIGNLDTLTYIIENNIFNENVEGINSDNSLVPVIRYNNLWHNGTNYINLIVPIYDISFFPLFVDPFAGDFNLDCLSPCVDKGNPDSPLDPDGTRADMGALWFDHAQLPGTVSNDSPVCEGDPVSLNANDGVSYSWTGPNDFTSTEQNIVIFNTTINLTGAYTVVITDSEGCKKELNTEVIISEIPTAQINGLLEICNGDSTTLTASGGSNYQWNTGDTTAFIVVSPALGTDYMVTVSSDLGCADEFNVSIIVHDLPTAQVIGPLELCNGDSTTLTASGGTNYLWNTGDTTAIIGVNPSVDTEYSVTVTNGEGCSDAFDVLVVVHELPIAMIDGIAELCNGDSTTLTASGGVSYQWNTGDTTAAIVVSPTTDTSYMVTVTNEEGCVKESSVLIVVNELPAVLIEGVFELCNGDSTTLTASDGATYLWNTGDTTAAIVVSPIADTTFMVTVTNDEGCEGESSVLIVVNELPDVLIGGIFELCNGDSTTLTASGGATYLWNTGDTTAAIVVSPTTDTSYMVTVTNDEGCEEESSVLIVVNELPDVLIEGVFEFCNGDSTTLTASGGVSYQWNTGDTTAAIVVSPVADTEYLVTVTNDDACTAEAAVQIVVNELPVVTLNLEQAVFCKNESEVVLLGGMPLGGTYIGQGVTNNIFDPSAVGINTIPITYVFVDGNGCVDSASQEVVVELCVGVNSIVKNESMHLFPNPSDGNVTIVFEGWLGDVRMELVDVQGRVIQTEVVTTAEVQLKEIPSGVYWIKASNENFVATKKLMVLDL
;
A
#
# COMPACT_ATOMS: atom_id res chain seq x y z
N MET A 1 -15.94 -69.29 25.64
CA MET A 1 -17.31 -69.87 25.50
C MET A 1 -17.69 -69.71 24.03
N LYS A 2 -17.45 -70.68 23.13
CA LYS A 2 -18.23 -71.89 22.77
C LYS A 2 -19.74 -71.68 22.56
N LYS A 3 -20.18 -72.07 21.35
CA LYS A 3 -21.52 -72.45 20.82
C LYS A 3 -22.35 -71.29 20.21
N SER A 4 -22.97 -71.39 19.02
CA SER A 4 -23.36 -72.56 18.19
C SER A 4 -23.84 -72.16 16.77
N VAL A 5 -23.45 -72.98 15.79
CA VAL A 5 -24.01 -73.25 14.42
C VAL A 5 -25.49 -73.77 14.58
N PRO A 6 -26.47 -73.80 13.60
CA PRO A 6 -26.29 -74.23 12.20
C PRO A 6 -27.35 -73.87 11.09
N PHE A 7 -27.14 -74.47 9.89
CA PHE A 7 -28.11 -74.99 8.89
C PHE A 7 -28.64 -74.12 7.70
N THR A 8 -27.93 -74.22 6.57
CA THR A 8 -28.29 -74.61 5.17
C THR A 8 -29.68 -74.40 4.51
N LEU A 9 -29.59 -73.90 3.25
CA LEU A 9 -30.27 -74.30 1.99
C LEU A 9 -31.52 -73.51 1.51
N PHE A 10 -31.38 -72.64 0.48
CA PHE A 10 -31.86 -72.86 -0.92
C PHE A 10 -31.85 -71.57 -1.81
N LEU A 11 -31.48 -71.78 -3.11
CA LEU A 11 -31.80 -71.00 -4.33
C LEU A 11 -31.18 -69.60 -4.56
N LEU A 12 -30.15 -69.52 -5.41
CA LEU A 12 -30.33 -69.25 -6.85
C LEU A 12 -29.07 -69.60 -7.67
N SER A 13 -29.34 -70.13 -8.86
CA SER A 13 -28.46 -70.44 -9.98
C SER A 13 -27.64 -69.26 -10.49
N SER A 14 -26.37 -69.47 -10.88
CA SER A 14 -26.02 -69.72 -12.29
C SER A 14 -24.51 -69.89 -12.47
N LEU A 15 -24.11 -70.91 -13.23
CA LEU A 15 -22.81 -71.01 -13.88
C LEU A 15 -22.47 -69.68 -14.58
N ILE A 16 -21.28 -69.15 -14.35
CA ILE A 16 -20.64 -68.12 -15.19
C ILE A 16 -19.20 -68.60 -15.43
N PRO A 17 -18.70 -68.63 -16.68
CA PRO A 17 -17.61 -69.51 -17.10
C PRO A 17 -16.23 -68.94 -16.76
N PHE A 18 -15.25 -69.84 -16.62
CA PHE A 18 -13.83 -69.54 -16.84
C PHE A 18 -13.69 -68.89 -18.24
N LEU A 19 -13.41 -67.59 -18.30
CA LEU A 19 -13.06 -66.90 -19.54
C LEU A 19 -11.53 -66.98 -19.73
N LEU A 20 -11.11 -67.86 -20.63
CA LEU A 20 -9.87 -67.74 -21.40
C LEU A 20 -9.90 -66.39 -22.14
N LEU A 21 -9.00 -65.45 -21.82
CA LEU A 21 -8.84 -64.21 -22.59
C LEU A 21 -7.37 -63.73 -22.60
N GLY A 22 -6.45 -64.57 -23.10
CA GLY A 22 -5.11 -64.12 -23.53
C GLY A 22 -5.08 -63.65 -24.99
N GLN A 23 -6.19 -63.77 -25.71
CA GLN A 23 -6.29 -63.46 -27.14
C GLN A 23 -6.59 -61.98 -27.38
N THR A 24 -5.79 -61.32 -28.21
CA THR A 24 -6.00 -59.92 -28.61
C THR A 24 -6.49 -59.86 -30.04
N GLN A 25 -7.62 -59.19 -30.30
CA GLN A 25 -8.13 -58.94 -31.66
C GLN A 25 -7.64 -57.59 -32.16
N ILE A 26 -7.06 -57.56 -33.36
CA ILE A 26 -6.54 -56.36 -34.03
C ILE A 26 -7.34 -56.14 -35.33
N PRO A 27 -8.29 -55.19 -35.37
CA PRO A 27 -9.17 -55.00 -36.52
C PRO A 27 -8.48 -54.45 -37.79
N GLY A 28 -7.20 -54.07 -37.69
CA GLY A 28 -6.41 -53.42 -38.75
C GLY A 28 -6.16 -51.94 -38.48
N GLY A 29 -5.31 -51.33 -39.32
CA GLY A 29 -4.88 -49.93 -39.18
C GLY A 29 -3.51 -49.76 -38.52
N ASN A 30 -3.24 -48.56 -38.01
CA ASN A 30 -1.93 -48.23 -37.45
C ASN A 30 -1.72 -48.91 -36.10
N VAL A 31 -0.54 -49.53 -35.90
CA VAL A 31 -0.16 -50.24 -34.68
C VAL A 31 1.23 -49.81 -34.20
N SER A 32 1.41 -49.76 -32.89
CA SER A 32 2.69 -49.45 -32.24
C SER A 32 2.73 -50.02 -30.81
N GLY A 33 3.90 -49.95 -30.16
CA GLY A 33 4.09 -50.35 -28.77
C GLY A 33 4.65 -51.76 -28.59
N VAL A 34 4.40 -52.38 -27.43
CA VAL A 34 4.99 -53.67 -27.04
C VAL A 34 3.93 -54.77 -26.98
N TRP A 35 4.12 -55.82 -27.77
CA TRP A 35 3.32 -57.04 -27.75
C TRP A 35 4.01 -58.11 -26.92
N THR A 36 3.25 -58.73 -26.02
CA THR A 36 3.77 -59.65 -25.00
C THR A 36 2.97 -60.95 -24.97
N ALA A 37 3.54 -62.00 -24.36
CA ALA A 37 2.90 -63.31 -24.30
C ALA A 37 1.51 -63.28 -23.62
N SER A 38 1.23 -62.32 -22.73
CA SER A 38 -0.09 -62.19 -22.09
C SER A 38 -1.21 -61.78 -23.06
N GLY A 39 -0.87 -61.12 -24.17
CA GLY A 39 -1.82 -60.75 -25.24
C GLY A 39 -1.82 -61.72 -26.42
N SER A 40 -1.05 -62.80 -26.34
CA SER A 40 -0.93 -63.82 -27.38
C SER A 40 -2.07 -64.87 -27.29
N PRO A 41 -2.70 -65.26 -28.42
CA PRO A 41 -2.38 -64.83 -29.77
C PRO A 41 -2.97 -63.47 -30.14
N TYR A 42 -2.21 -62.69 -30.90
CA TYR A 42 -2.69 -61.48 -31.58
C TYR A 42 -3.31 -61.88 -32.91
N ILE A 43 -4.62 -61.70 -33.06
CA ILE A 43 -5.35 -62.01 -34.29
C ILE A 43 -5.49 -60.75 -35.13
N ILE A 44 -4.90 -60.76 -36.32
CA ILE A 44 -4.92 -59.65 -37.26
C ILE A 44 -6.10 -59.86 -38.22
N GLU A 45 -7.19 -59.12 -38.00
CA GLU A 45 -8.43 -59.22 -38.79
C GLU A 45 -8.42 -58.30 -40.02
N GLY A 46 -7.65 -57.21 -39.96
CA GLY A 46 -7.38 -56.31 -41.08
C GLY A 46 -5.89 -55.98 -41.15
N SER A 47 -5.37 -55.61 -42.31
CA SER A 47 -3.95 -55.28 -42.47
C SER A 47 -3.51 -54.19 -41.50
N ILE A 48 -2.35 -54.39 -40.89
CA ILE A 48 -1.75 -53.48 -39.90
C ILE A 48 -0.54 -52.78 -40.51
N THR A 49 -0.33 -51.54 -40.06
CA THR A 49 0.79 -50.70 -40.49
C THR A 49 1.48 -50.11 -39.27
N VAL A 50 2.81 -50.18 -39.20
CA VAL A 50 3.63 -49.39 -38.26
C VAL A 50 3.96 -48.08 -38.99
N ASP A 51 3.54 -46.96 -38.41
CA ASP A 51 3.52 -45.61 -39.03
C ASP A 51 3.53 -44.52 -37.95
N GLN A 52 3.80 -43.25 -38.30
CA GLN A 52 3.76 -42.05 -37.43
C GLN A 52 4.81 -41.96 -36.30
N ASP A 53 6.10 -42.09 -36.64
CA ASP A 53 7.25 -42.06 -35.72
C ASP A 53 7.11 -43.09 -34.58
N SER A 54 6.74 -44.33 -34.90
CA SER A 54 6.44 -45.40 -33.97
C SER A 54 7.18 -46.73 -34.22
N SER A 55 7.44 -47.48 -33.15
CA SER A 55 8.02 -48.82 -33.23
C SER A 55 7.06 -49.88 -32.70
N LEU A 56 7.09 -51.08 -33.31
CA LEU A 56 6.40 -52.27 -32.82
C LEU A 56 7.42 -53.28 -32.29
N ILE A 57 7.34 -53.58 -30.99
CA ILE A 57 8.22 -54.54 -30.30
C ILE A 57 7.42 -55.80 -30.00
N ILE A 58 7.85 -56.95 -30.50
CA ILE A 58 7.23 -58.26 -30.25
C ILE A 58 8.20 -59.10 -29.41
N LYS A 59 7.75 -59.49 -28.22
CA LYS A 59 8.56 -60.24 -27.24
C LYS A 59 8.57 -61.76 -27.50
N PRO A 60 9.55 -62.51 -26.92
CA PRO A 60 9.62 -63.97 -27.07
C PRO A 60 8.31 -64.69 -26.71
N GLY A 61 8.02 -65.78 -27.42
CA GLY A 61 6.83 -66.62 -27.21
C GLY A 61 5.50 -66.02 -27.70
N VAL A 62 5.51 -64.87 -28.38
CA VAL A 62 4.29 -64.28 -28.96
C VAL A 62 3.88 -64.99 -30.25
N THR A 63 2.59 -65.25 -30.41
CA THR A 63 1.97 -65.75 -31.64
C THR A 63 1.13 -64.65 -32.28
N VAL A 64 1.41 -64.34 -33.54
CA VAL A 64 0.65 -63.41 -34.39
C VAL A 64 -0.03 -64.21 -35.49
N LYS A 65 -1.37 -64.13 -35.56
CA LYS A 65 -2.19 -64.88 -36.50
C LYS A 65 -2.90 -63.96 -37.49
N PHE A 66 -2.68 -64.15 -38.77
CA PHE A 66 -3.25 -63.32 -39.83
C PHE A 66 -4.49 -63.95 -40.46
N THR A 67 -5.59 -63.19 -40.57
CA THR A 67 -6.73 -63.60 -41.40
C THR A 67 -6.38 -63.50 -42.89
N ALA A 68 -7.15 -64.20 -43.72
CA ALA A 68 -6.94 -64.26 -45.17
C ALA A 68 -6.78 -62.88 -45.81
N GLY A 69 -5.67 -62.68 -46.53
CA GLY A 69 -5.39 -61.45 -47.26
C GLY A 69 -4.87 -60.28 -46.42
N THR A 70 -4.56 -60.48 -45.14
CA THR A 70 -3.96 -59.44 -44.29
C THR A 70 -2.43 -59.47 -44.30
N SER A 71 -1.82 -58.34 -43.94
CA SER A 71 -0.36 -58.16 -43.88
C SER A 71 0.03 -57.31 -42.67
N LEU A 72 1.29 -57.45 -42.25
CA LEU A 72 1.97 -56.47 -41.40
C LEU A 72 2.85 -55.63 -42.31
N SER A 73 2.66 -54.30 -42.31
CA SER A 73 3.51 -53.36 -43.03
C SER A 73 4.25 -52.45 -42.07
N VAL A 74 5.51 -52.15 -42.34
CA VAL A 74 6.32 -51.16 -41.63
C VAL A 74 6.67 -50.07 -42.63
N ASN A 75 6.23 -48.84 -42.38
CA ASN A 75 6.48 -47.70 -43.25
C ASN A 75 7.90 -47.15 -43.10
N ASP A 76 8.23 -46.23 -44.00
CA ASP A 76 9.50 -45.50 -44.03
C ASP A 76 9.73 -44.77 -42.69
N GLY A 77 10.95 -44.81 -42.16
CA GLY A 77 11.32 -44.28 -40.84
C GLY A 77 11.06 -45.18 -39.63
N GLU A 78 10.19 -46.19 -39.74
CA GLU A 78 9.69 -46.96 -38.59
C GLU A 78 10.45 -48.27 -38.30
N GLN A 79 10.14 -48.96 -37.19
CA GLN A 79 10.85 -50.19 -36.82
C GLN A 79 9.94 -51.32 -36.32
N LEU A 80 10.17 -52.54 -36.81
CA LEU A 80 9.72 -53.79 -36.20
C LEU A 80 10.89 -54.46 -35.45
N LEU A 81 10.72 -54.68 -34.15
CA LEU A 81 11.64 -55.42 -33.29
C LEU A 81 10.98 -56.72 -32.81
N ALA A 82 11.11 -57.78 -33.60
CA ALA A 82 10.63 -59.13 -33.28
C ALA A 82 11.81 -60.02 -32.87
N ILE A 83 12.11 -60.07 -31.57
CA ILE A 83 13.28 -60.77 -31.04
C ILE A 83 12.83 -61.88 -30.08
N GLY A 84 12.90 -63.13 -30.54
CA GLY A 84 12.62 -64.35 -29.76
C GLY A 84 13.85 -64.96 -29.09
N THR A 85 13.74 -66.22 -28.66
CA THR A 85 14.86 -67.05 -28.16
C THR A 85 14.73 -68.49 -28.69
N PRO A 86 15.78 -69.33 -28.67
CA PRO A 86 15.70 -70.74 -29.09
C PRO A 86 14.56 -71.51 -28.40
N ASP A 87 14.35 -71.27 -27.10
CA ASP A 87 13.34 -71.96 -26.30
C ASP A 87 11.94 -71.30 -26.39
N SER A 88 11.82 -70.12 -26.99
CA SER A 88 10.58 -69.35 -27.05
C SER A 88 10.55 -68.46 -28.30
N MET A 89 10.42 -69.10 -29.46
CA MET A 89 10.31 -68.41 -30.75
C MET A 89 9.03 -67.59 -30.88
N ILE A 90 9.10 -66.52 -31.68
CA ILE A 90 7.91 -65.76 -32.11
C ILE A 90 7.29 -66.47 -33.31
N THR A 91 5.96 -66.60 -33.38
CA THR A 91 5.29 -67.29 -34.50
C THR A 91 4.39 -66.34 -35.28
N PHE A 92 4.67 -66.12 -36.55
CA PHE A 92 3.81 -65.46 -37.52
C PHE A 92 3.15 -66.52 -38.42
N THR A 93 1.85 -66.70 -38.28
CA THR A 93 1.10 -67.78 -38.96
C THR A 93 -0.29 -67.33 -39.37
N SER A 94 -1.05 -68.19 -40.03
CA SER A 94 -2.43 -67.90 -40.39
C SER A 94 -3.39 -68.13 -39.21
N ASN A 95 -4.49 -67.39 -39.19
CA ASN A 95 -5.62 -67.63 -38.29
C ASN A 95 -6.58 -68.72 -38.81
N GLU A 96 -6.32 -69.30 -39.98
CA GLU A 96 -7.12 -70.41 -40.51
C GLU A 96 -6.93 -71.69 -39.69
N VAL A 97 -7.99 -72.51 -39.62
CA VAL A 97 -7.96 -73.80 -38.91
C VAL A 97 -7.06 -74.81 -39.62
N ASN A 98 -7.03 -74.78 -40.95
CA ASN A 98 -6.19 -75.61 -41.80
C ASN A 98 -5.44 -74.68 -42.77
N PRO A 99 -4.34 -74.07 -42.32
CA PRO A 99 -3.62 -73.10 -43.13
C PRO A 99 -2.95 -73.77 -44.33
N SER A 100 -2.82 -73.02 -45.41
CA SER A 100 -2.16 -73.43 -46.64
C SER A 100 -1.17 -72.35 -47.09
N PRO A 101 -0.15 -72.67 -47.89
CA PRO A 101 0.74 -71.65 -48.43
C PRO A 101 -0.04 -70.51 -49.10
N GLY A 102 0.12 -69.28 -48.60
CA GLY A 102 -0.60 -68.10 -49.08
C GLY A 102 -1.87 -67.73 -48.31
N SER A 103 -2.16 -68.38 -47.18
CA SER A 103 -3.29 -68.05 -46.30
C SER A 103 -3.20 -66.64 -45.67
N TRP A 104 -2.08 -65.93 -45.80
CA TRP A 104 -1.96 -64.50 -45.49
C TRP A 104 -0.86 -63.85 -46.36
N ASN A 105 -0.83 -62.52 -46.46
CA ASN A 105 -0.01 -61.87 -47.49
C ASN A 105 1.49 -61.90 -47.17
N ARG A 106 1.94 -61.10 -46.20
CA ARG A 106 3.37 -60.87 -45.94
C ARG A 106 3.63 -60.03 -44.69
N ILE A 107 4.86 -60.15 -44.18
CA ILE A 107 5.53 -59.08 -43.42
C ILE A 107 6.24 -58.19 -44.43
N TYR A 108 5.85 -56.92 -44.53
CA TYR A 108 6.37 -55.94 -45.47
C TYR A 108 7.15 -54.86 -44.73
N LEU A 109 8.45 -54.78 -44.98
CA LEU A 109 9.39 -53.84 -44.38
C LEU A 109 9.78 -52.82 -45.45
N ASN A 110 9.26 -51.59 -45.38
CA ASN A 110 9.47 -50.55 -46.39
C ASN A 110 10.41 -49.45 -45.87
N GLY A 111 11.64 -49.40 -46.37
CA GLY A 111 12.56 -48.25 -46.24
C GLY A 111 12.78 -47.75 -44.82
N THR A 112 13.13 -48.60 -43.85
CA THR A 112 13.24 -48.13 -42.45
C THR A 112 14.57 -47.43 -42.19
N GLU A 113 14.59 -46.11 -41.96
CA GLU A 113 15.78 -45.37 -41.45
C GLU A 113 16.32 -46.00 -40.14
N SER A 114 15.46 -46.69 -39.39
CA SER A 114 15.75 -47.30 -38.08
C SER A 114 16.11 -48.80 -38.09
N GLY A 115 15.98 -49.51 -39.22
CA GLY A 115 16.32 -50.94 -39.42
C GLY A 115 15.50 -51.98 -38.62
N SER A 116 14.71 -52.84 -39.26
CA SER A 116 13.90 -53.87 -38.54
C SER A 116 14.68 -55.15 -38.19
N THR A 117 14.44 -55.74 -37.01
CA THR A 117 15.06 -57.01 -36.58
C THR A 117 14.02 -58.10 -36.42
N ILE A 118 14.26 -59.26 -37.05
CA ILE A 118 13.48 -60.50 -36.89
C ILE A 118 14.45 -61.61 -36.52
N GLN A 119 14.42 -62.04 -35.26
CA GLN A 119 15.31 -63.07 -34.73
C GLN A 119 14.51 -64.15 -33.99
N TYR A 120 14.92 -65.42 -34.11
CA TYR A 120 14.26 -66.56 -33.45
C TYR A 120 12.76 -66.56 -33.70
N SER A 121 12.37 -66.52 -34.98
CA SER A 121 10.98 -66.43 -35.42
C SER A 121 10.62 -67.54 -36.40
N ILE A 122 9.39 -68.03 -36.30
CA ILE A 122 8.76 -68.94 -37.26
C ILE A 122 7.81 -68.11 -38.13
N ILE A 123 8.00 -68.14 -39.44
CA ILE A 123 7.14 -67.51 -40.43
C ILE A 123 6.61 -68.59 -41.37
N GLU A 124 5.29 -68.82 -41.35
CA GLU A 124 4.68 -69.90 -42.13
C GLU A 124 3.36 -69.50 -42.79
N TYR A 125 3.04 -70.17 -43.90
CA TYR A 125 1.78 -70.02 -44.66
C TYR A 125 1.54 -68.66 -45.32
N ALA A 126 2.56 -67.81 -45.44
CA ALA A 126 2.45 -66.52 -46.10
C ALA A 126 2.48 -66.63 -47.65
N ILE A 127 2.09 -65.59 -48.37
CA ILE A 127 2.41 -65.47 -49.81
C ILE A 127 3.90 -65.18 -49.95
N TYR A 128 4.35 -64.13 -49.26
CA TYR A 128 5.76 -63.82 -49.05
C TYR A 128 6.03 -63.88 -47.55
N GLY A 129 7.04 -64.61 -47.10
CA GLY A 129 7.36 -64.68 -45.67
C GLY A 129 7.77 -63.30 -45.15
N ILE A 130 8.97 -62.87 -45.54
CA ILE A 130 9.51 -61.54 -45.25
C ILE A 130 9.75 -60.82 -46.57
N TYR A 131 9.15 -59.65 -46.73
CA TYR A 131 9.37 -58.75 -47.85
C TYR A 131 10.08 -57.52 -47.33
N CYS A 132 11.32 -57.30 -47.77
CA CYS A 132 12.18 -56.15 -47.50
C CYS A 132 12.24 -55.24 -48.74
N ARG A 133 12.02 -53.93 -48.58
CA ARG A 133 12.20 -52.95 -49.66
C ARG A 133 13.09 -51.80 -49.20
N ALA A 134 14.10 -51.45 -49.98
CA ALA A 134 14.97 -50.29 -49.74
C ALA A 134 14.71 -49.18 -50.77
N TRP A 135 14.53 -47.94 -50.30
CA TRP A 135 14.32 -46.73 -51.12
C TRP A 135 15.44 -45.70 -50.90
N THR A 136 15.89 -45.04 -51.97
CA THR A 136 17.01 -44.07 -51.96
C THR A 136 16.85 -42.86 -51.03
N PHE A 137 15.64 -42.49 -50.59
CA PHE A 137 15.41 -41.31 -49.74
C PHE A 137 15.52 -41.61 -48.23
N ALA A 138 15.43 -42.87 -47.83
CA ALA A 138 15.37 -43.34 -46.44
C ALA A 138 16.72 -43.84 -45.90
N CYS A 139 17.81 -43.61 -46.64
CA CYS A 139 19.14 -44.12 -46.32
C CYS A 139 20.11 -42.94 -46.12
N GLU A 140 19.67 -41.85 -45.47
CA GLU A 140 20.51 -40.65 -45.32
C GLU A 140 21.51 -40.75 -44.15
N ASP A 141 21.16 -41.47 -43.07
CA ASP A 141 21.99 -41.61 -41.86
C ASP A 141 21.59 -42.88 -41.04
N ALA A 142 22.27 -44.03 -41.17
CA ALA A 142 22.45 -45.05 -40.10
C ALA A 142 23.11 -46.37 -40.56
N ASP A 143 23.85 -47.01 -39.64
CA ASP A 143 24.33 -48.41 -39.66
C ASP A 143 23.19 -49.44 -39.39
N ASN A 144 21.93 -49.13 -39.73
CA ASN A 144 20.75 -49.90 -39.30
C ASN A 144 20.16 -50.78 -40.41
N PHE A 145 20.48 -52.08 -40.38
CA PHE A 145 20.10 -53.08 -41.39
C PHE A 145 18.87 -53.90 -40.99
N THR A 146 18.20 -54.50 -41.99
CA THR A 146 17.24 -55.57 -41.70
C THR A 146 18.01 -56.84 -41.32
N LEU A 147 17.88 -57.29 -40.07
CA LEU A 147 18.49 -58.53 -39.56
C LEU A 147 17.44 -59.65 -39.54
N ILE A 148 17.72 -60.74 -40.27
CA ILE A 148 16.92 -61.97 -40.29
C ILE A 148 17.82 -63.12 -39.83
N GLU A 149 17.65 -63.54 -38.58
CA GLU A 149 18.57 -64.50 -37.98
C GLU A 149 17.88 -65.56 -37.13
N ASN A 150 18.38 -66.80 -37.18
CA ASN A 150 17.85 -67.92 -36.39
C ASN A 150 16.35 -68.19 -36.63
N CYS A 151 15.85 -67.91 -37.83
CA CYS A 151 14.43 -68.05 -38.16
C CYS A 151 14.13 -69.33 -38.94
N GLU A 152 12.90 -69.82 -38.80
CA GLU A 152 12.33 -70.85 -39.67
C GLU A 152 11.30 -70.22 -40.60
N ILE A 153 11.52 -70.32 -41.91
CA ILE A 153 10.61 -69.76 -42.92
C ILE A 153 10.18 -70.87 -43.87
N ARG A 154 8.91 -71.26 -43.76
CA ARG A 154 8.40 -72.44 -44.45
C ARG A 154 7.01 -72.26 -45.03
N GLN A 155 6.69 -73.11 -46.00
CA GLN A 155 5.33 -73.23 -46.53
C GLN A 155 4.78 -71.89 -47.05
N THR A 156 5.63 -71.03 -47.61
CA THR A 156 5.19 -69.83 -48.33
C THR A 156 4.79 -70.16 -49.76
N SER A 157 3.85 -69.41 -50.35
CA SER A 157 3.37 -69.73 -51.71
C SER A 157 4.24 -69.16 -52.84
N GLN A 158 5.03 -68.11 -52.58
CA GLN A 158 5.87 -67.49 -53.61
C GLN A 158 7.33 -67.34 -53.21
N ARG A 159 7.64 -66.67 -52.09
CA ARG A 159 9.03 -66.41 -51.69
C ARG A 159 9.13 -66.41 -50.17
N ALA A 160 10.11 -67.14 -49.62
CA ALA A 160 10.34 -67.14 -48.19
C ALA A 160 10.88 -65.78 -47.72
N ILE A 161 11.96 -65.32 -48.34
CA ILE A 161 12.51 -63.97 -48.15
C ILE A 161 12.57 -63.29 -49.52
N PHE A 162 12.03 -62.08 -49.61
CA PHE A 162 12.12 -61.25 -50.81
C PHE A 162 12.62 -59.86 -50.45
N CYS A 163 13.85 -59.53 -50.83
CA CYS A 163 14.37 -58.18 -50.70
C CYS A 163 14.51 -57.50 -52.06
N GLU A 164 13.99 -56.28 -52.20
CA GLU A 164 14.18 -55.45 -53.38
C GLU A 164 14.76 -54.06 -53.05
N GLY A 165 15.61 -53.52 -53.92
CA GLY A 165 16.11 -52.15 -53.86
C GLY A 165 15.65 -51.32 -55.08
N GLU A 166 15.24 -50.07 -54.86
CA GLU A 166 14.91 -49.12 -55.93
C GLU A 166 15.75 -47.83 -55.84
N GLY A 167 16.43 -47.49 -56.94
CA GLY A 167 17.14 -46.22 -57.11
C GLY A 167 16.30 -45.15 -57.84
N ASN A 168 16.08 -43.97 -57.26
CA ASN A 168 15.43 -42.85 -57.96
C ASN A 168 16.47 -42.05 -58.78
N SER A 169 16.24 -41.95 -60.09
CA SER A 169 17.14 -41.35 -61.09
C SER A 169 17.10 -39.80 -61.20
N SER A 170 16.41 -39.08 -60.32
CA SER A 170 16.11 -37.65 -60.51
C SER A 170 16.87 -36.65 -59.61
N LEU A 171 17.66 -37.11 -58.64
CA LEU A 171 18.39 -36.25 -57.71
C LEU A 171 19.83 -36.75 -57.62
N GLY A 172 20.80 -35.96 -58.10
CA GLY A 172 22.21 -36.33 -58.20
C GLY A 172 22.91 -36.56 -56.85
N CYS A 173 22.54 -37.62 -56.14
CA CYS A 173 23.10 -38.04 -54.87
C CYS A 173 24.29 -38.99 -55.04
N VAL A 174 25.21 -38.94 -54.07
CA VAL A 174 26.59 -39.43 -54.11
C VAL A 174 26.66 -40.96 -53.91
N PRO A 175 27.62 -41.68 -54.55
CA PRO A 175 27.72 -43.15 -54.54
C PRO A 175 27.91 -43.88 -53.19
N SER A 176 28.02 -43.19 -52.05
CA SER A 176 28.28 -43.82 -50.74
C SER A 176 27.03 -44.19 -49.94
N ARG A 177 25.82 -43.81 -50.38
CA ARG A 177 24.61 -43.87 -49.54
C ARG A 177 23.79 -45.17 -49.61
N ILE A 178 23.97 -46.05 -50.61
CA ILE A 178 23.13 -47.26 -50.76
C ILE A 178 23.78 -48.54 -50.18
N ALA A 179 25.08 -48.53 -49.85
CA ALA A 179 25.73 -49.63 -49.15
C ALA A 179 25.15 -49.88 -47.74
N ASN A 180 24.47 -48.88 -47.16
CA ASN A 180 23.99 -48.90 -45.77
C ASN A 180 22.60 -49.53 -45.59
N CYS A 181 21.98 -50.10 -46.64
CA CYS A 181 20.62 -50.64 -46.59
C CYS A 181 20.54 -52.16 -46.93
N SER A 182 21.65 -52.91 -46.80
CA SER A 182 21.77 -54.34 -47.14
C SER A 182 21.27 -55.29 -46.02
N PRO A 183 20.37 -56.26 -46.27
CA PRO A 183 19.91 -57.21 -45.27
C PRO A 183 21.01 -58.22 -44.85
N THR A 184 20.97 -58.70 -43.60
CA THR A 184 21.75 -59.85 -43.14
C THR A 184 20.82 -61.05 -42.91
N ILE A 185 21.13 -62.18 -43.55
CA ILE A 185 20.35 -63.43 -43.51
C ILE A 185 21.25 -64.55 -42.98
N ASN A 186 21.21 -64.80 -41.68
CA ASN A 186 22.14 -65.72 -41.02
C ASN A 186 21.44 -66.84 -40.24
N ASN A 187 21.97 -68.07 -40.33
CA ASN A 187 21.54 -69.22 -39.53
C ASN A 187 20.02 -69.52 -39.59
N ASN A 188 19.41 -69.38 -40.77
CA ASN A 188 17.98 -69.64 -40.96
C ASN A 188 17.73 -71.01 -41.60
N LYS A 189 16.57 -71.60 -41.29
CA LYS A 189 16.02 -72.75 -42.03
C LYS A 189 14.93 -72.26 -42.98
N ILE A 190 15.15 -72.42 -44.28
CA ILE A 190 14.25 -71.94 -45.32
C ILE A 190 13.83 -73.12 -46.19
N TYR A 191 12.62 -73.62 -45.98
CA TYR A 191 12.26 -74.92 -46.54
C TYR A 191 10.78 -75.12 -46.85
N GLU A 192 10.47 -76.10 -47.69
CA GLU A 192 9.10 -76.44 -48.11
C GLU A 192 8.29 -75.25 -48.66
N ASN A 193 8.95 -74.22 -49.19
CA ASN A 193 8.26 -73.10 -49.82
C ASN A 193 7.87 -73.51 -51.25
N LEU A 194 6.66 -73.20 -51.70
CA LEU A 194 6.22 -73.55 -53.06
C LEU A 194 6.99 -72.78 -54.15
N GLY A 195 7.63 -71.67 -53.80
CA GLY A 195 8.43 -70.87 -54.71
C GLY A 195 9.89 -70.76 -54.26
N LEU A 196 10.43 -69.53 -54.26
CA LEU A 196 11.84 -69.26 -53.96
C LEU A 196 12.14 -69.32 -52.46
N GLY A 197 13.35 -69.74 -52.11
CA GLY A 197 13.87 -69.55 -50.75
C GLY A 197 14.15 -68.06 -50.49
N ILE A 198 15.24 -67.56 -51.05
CA ILE A 198 15.63 -66.15 -50.97
C ILE A 198 15.59 -65.54 -52.36
N TYR A 199 14.95 -64.38 -52.51
CA TYR A 199 14.98 -63.59 -53.72
C TYR A 199 15.51 -62.19 -53.45
N LEU A 200 16.58 -61.82 -54.14
CA LEU A 200 17.18 -60.50 -54.09
C LEU A 200 17.03 -59.81 -55.44
N VAL A 201 16.58 -58.55 -55.45
CA VAL A 201 16.35 -57.76 -56.67
C VAL A 201 16.84 -56.32 -56.51
N ALA A 202 17.37 -55.70 -57.55
CA ALA A 202 17.19 -54.25 -57.72
C ALA A 202 16.83 -53.81 -59.14
N TRP A 203 16.10 -52.69 -59.17
CA TRP A 203 15.50 -52.09 -60.35
C TRP A 203 16.28 -50.87 -60.85
N ASP A 204 16.28 -50.65 -62.17
CA ASP A 204 17.00 -49.58 -62.88
C ASP A 204 16.63 -48.15 -62.43
N GLY A 205 17.66 -47.39 -62.05
CA GLY A 205 17.70 -45.94 -62.13
C GLY A 205 19.14 -45.52 -62.42
N PHE A 206 19.42 -44.89 -63.56
CA PHE A 206 20.77 -44.49 -64.00
C PHE A 206 21.69 -44.08 -62.83
N GLN A 207 22.72 -44.89 -62.56
CA GLN A 207 23.72 -44.74 -61.48
C GLN A 207 23.18 -44.81 -60.04
N ALA A 208 22.62 -45.95 -59.62
CA ALA A 208 22.34 -46.24 -58.22
C ALA A 208 22.89 -47.61 -57.79
N ASN A 209 23.83 -47.64 -56.83
CA ASN A 209 24.38 -48.87 -56.26
C ASN A 209 23.26 -49.73 -55.63
N GLY A 210 23.22 -51.05 -55.87
CA GLY A 210 22.27 -51.94 -55.18
C GLY A 210 22.78 -52.39 -53.79
N PHE A 211 22.26 -53.51 -53.23
CA PHE A 211 22.65 -54.05 -51.91
C PHE A 211 24.13 -54.49 -51.83
N VAL A 212 25.06 -53.53 -51.73
CA VAL A 212 26.48 -53.82 -51.54
C VAL A 212 26.67 -54.29 -50.10
N GLY A 213 26.91 -55.59 -49.88
CA GLY A 213 27.20 -56.15 -48.54
C GLY A 213 26.16 -57.11 -47.93
N THR A 214 25.13 -57.55 -48.66
CA THR A 214 24.21 -58.60 -48.14
C THR A 214 24.97 -59.87 -47.77
N LEU A 215 24.91 -60.27 -46.50
CA LEU A 215 25.50 -61.52 -46.00
C LEU A 215 24.42 -62.60 -45.91
N ILE A 216 24.64 -63.71 -46.61
CA ILE A 216 23.84 -64.94 -46.52
C ILE A 216 24.74 -66.07 -46.01
N SER A 217 24.65 -66.38 -44.72
CA SER A 217 25.55 -67.34 -44.09
C SER A 217 24.87 -68.37 -43.19
N ASN A 218 25.45 -69.57 -43.14
CA ASN A 218 25.04 -70.64 -42.22
C ASN A 218 23.57 -71.08 -42.37
N ASN A 219 22.94 -70.82 -43.52
CA ASN A 219 21.53 -71.16 -43.72
C ASN A 219 21.40 -72.59 -44.27
N GLN A 220 20.30 -73.24 -43.88
CA GLN A 220 19.84 -74.48 -44.48
C GLN A 220 18.66 -74.14 -45.40
N ILE A 221 18.85 -74.26 -46.71
CA ILE A 221 17.83 -73.90 -47.70
C ILE A 221 17.50 -75.13 -48.54
N PHE A 222 16.37 -75.76 -48.25
CA PHE A 222 16.07 -77.08 -48.81
C PHE A 222 14.62 -77.27 -49.20
N GLU A 223 14.37 -78.14 -50.19
CA GLU A 223 13.03 -78.54 -50.63
C GLU A 223 12.10 -77.36 -51.01
N ASN A 224 12.66 -76.25 -51.50
CA ASN A 224 11.87 -75.16 -52.05
C ASN A 224 11.47 -75.49 -53.50
N GLY A 225 10.31 -75.05 -53.96
CA GLY A 225 9.76 -75.35 -55.28
C GLY A 225 10.47 -74.65 -56.45
N SER A 226 11.38 -73.71 -56.17
CA SER A 226 12.21 -73.01 -57.15
C SER A 226 13.64 -72.87 -56.63
N ASP A 227 14.38 -71.85 -57.08
CA ASP A 227 15.77 -71.62 -56.67
C ASP A 227 15.86 -71.39 -55.14
N ALA A 228 16.89 -71.93 -54.52
CA ALA A 228 17.17 -71.73 -53.11
C ALA A 228 17.52 -70.25 -52.86
N ILE A 229 18.39 -69.69 -53.71
CA ILE A 229 18.67 -68.27 -53.80
C ILE A 229 18.57 -67.84 -55.27
N ARG A 230 17.75 -66.82 -55.54
CA ARG A 230 17.75 -66.10 -56.82
C ARG A 230 18.13 -64.64 -56.58
N SER A 231 18.98 -64.12 -57.44
CA SER A 231 19.56 -62.79 -57.33
C SER A 231 19.48 -62.10 -58.69
N PHE A 232 18.73 -61.01 -58.83
CA PHE A 232 18.50 -60.29 -60.10
C PHE A 232 18.93 -58.82 -60.02
N TRP A 233 19.83 -58.37 -60.92
CA TRP A 233 20.46 -57.06 -60.83
C TRP A 233 20.78 -56.42 -62.20
N ASN A 234 20.35 -55.17 -62.39
CA ASN A 234 20.78 -54.35 -63.53
C ASN A 234 21.92 -53.36 -63.20
N ASP A 235 22.27 -53.20 -61.91
CA ASP A 235 23.30 -52.30 -61.36
C ASP A 235 24.29 -53.08 -60.45
N PRO A 236 25.48 -52.54 -60.10
CA PRO A 236 26.55 -53.31 -59.45
C PRO A 236 26.24 -53.67 -57.98
N VAL A 237 26.25 -54.97 -57.64
CA VAL A 237 25.96 -55.55 -56.32
C VAL A 237 26.90 -56.72 -55.98
N SER A 238 27.20 -56.93 -54.69
CA SER A 238 28.11 -57.98 -54.20
C SER A 238 27.59 -58.64 -52.91
N PRO A 239 26.63 -59.59 -52.99
CA PRO A 239 26.29 -60.40 -51.83
C PRO A 239 27.38 -61.46 -51.56
N VAL A 240 27.51 -61.84 -50.29
CA VAL A 240 28.41 -62.89 -49.81
C VAL A 240 27.58 -64.08 -49.35
N ILE A 241 27.79 -65.25 -49.97
CA ILE A 241 27.06 -66.49 -49.73
C ILE A 241 28.06 -67.53 -49.19
N MET A 242 28.03 -67.80 -47.89
CA MET A 242 29.01 -68.71 -47.26
C MET A 242 28.44 -69.71 -46.26
N ASN A 243 29.04 -70.90 -46.16
CA ASN A 243 28.69 -71.94 -45.18
C ASN A 243 27.20 -72.36 -45.21
N ASN A 244 26.53 -72.27 -46.35
CA ASN A 244 25.13 -72.68 -46.48
C ASN A 244 25.05 -74.12 -47.00
N THR A 245 23.95 -74.79 -46.65
CA THR A 245 23.59 -76.10 -47.21
C THR A 245 22.33 -75.97 -48.06
N PHE A 246 22.46 -76.25 -49.36
CA PHE A 246 21.39 -76.22 -50.35
C PHE A 246 21.03 -77.64 -50.77
N TYR A 247 19.83 -78.11 -50.41
CA TYR A 247 19.42 -79.49 -50.67
C TYR A 247 18.07 -79.58 -51.38
N GLY A 248 17.98 -80.31 -52.50
CA GLY A 248 16.68 -80.73 -53.04
C GLY A 248 15.78 -79.59 -53.55
N ASN A 249 16.33 -78.42 -53.87
CA ASN A 249 15.53 -77.30 -54.37
C ASN A 249 15.13 -77.54 -55.84
N GLY A 250 13.88 -77.19 -56.18
CA GLY A 250 13.28 -77.35 -57.50
C GLY A 250 13.86 -76.44 -58.60
N GLY A 251 14.86 -75.62 -58.26
CA GLY A 251 15.63 -74.77 -59.17
C GLY A 251 17.12 -74.82 -58.88
N SER A 252 17.84 -73.71 -59.07
CA SER A 252 19.25 -73.63 -58.74
C SER A 252 19.47 -73.47 -57.22
N GLY A 253 20.56 -74.01 -56.68
CA GLY A 253 20.99 -73.66 -55.32
C GLY A 253 21.28 -72.16 -55.22
N VAL A 254 22.04 -71.63 -56.17
CA VAL A 254 22.21 -70.18 -56.37
C VAL A 254 22.01 -69.85 -57.84
N HIS A 255 21.14 -68.88 -58.12
CA HIS A 255 20.87 -68.36 -59.47
C HIS A 255 21.12 -66.86 -59.52
N LEU A 256 22.10 -66.45 -60.32
CA LEU A 256 22.50 -65.06 -60.51
C LEU A 256 22.01 -64.54 -61.86
N ILE A 257 21.41 -63.36 -61.90
CA ILE A 257 20.88 -62.75 -63.12
C ILE A 257 21.33 -61.28 -63.15
N GLY A 258 22.02 -60.85 -64.22
CA GLY A 258 22.44 -59.44 -64.35
C GLY A 258 23.39 -59.15 -65.53
N ASN A 259 23.73 -57.88 -65.75
CA ASN A 259 24.32 -57.40 -67.02
C ASN A 259 25.66 -56.61 -66.94
N LEU A 260 26.45 -56.62 -65.85
CA LEU A 260 27.64 -55.74 -65.73
C LEU A 260 28.88 -56.35 -65.04
N ASP A 261 30.07 -56.00 -65.57
CA ASP A 261 31.42 -56.49 -65.19
C ASP A 261 32.07 -55.83 -63.95
N THR A 262 31.35 -55.06 -63.12
CA THR A 262 32.00 -54.09 -62.20
C THR A 262 31.87 -54.28 -60.68
N LEU A 263 31.26 -55.35 -60.14
CA LEU A 263 31.35 -55.75 -58.72
C LEU A 263 31.06 -57.28 -58.55
N THR A 264 31.63 -57.94 -57.52
CA THR A 264 31.83 -59.41 -57.47
C THR A 264 31.00 -60.13 -56.40
N TYR A 265 30.19 -61.13 -56.79
CA TYR A 265 29.58 -62.11 -55.88
C TYR A 265 30.66 -62.97 -55.23
N ILE A 266 30.50 -63.34 -53.96
CA ILE A 266 31.35 -64.34 -53.29
C ILE A 266 30.49 -65.53 -52.89
N ILE A 267 30.86 -66.73 -53.37
CA ILE A 267 30.19 -68.00 -53.04
C ILE A 267 31.26 -68.97 -52.52
N GLU A 268 31.28 -69.23 -51.22
CA GLU A 268 32.32 -70.07 -50.60
C GLU A 268 31.85 -71.03 -49.51
N ASN A 269 32.52 -72.18 -49.36
CA ASN A 269 32.26 -73.15 -48.29
C ASN A 269 30.82 -73.69 -48.24
N ASN A 270 30.09 -73.71 -49.36
CA ASN A 270 28.71 -74.20 -49.38
C ASN A 270 28.61 -75.65 -49.88
N ILE A 271 27.57 -76.36 -49.43
CA ILE A 271 27.17 -77.65 -50.01
C ILE A 271 25.96 -77.44 -50.90
N PHE A 272 26.05 -77.89 -52.15
CA PHE A 272 24.96 -77.95 -53.11
C PHE A 272 24.69 -79.41 -53.45
N ASN A 273 23.57 -79.94 -52.98
CA ASN A 273 23.18 -81.32 -53.23
C ASN A 273 21.75 -81.44 -53.77
N GLU A 274 21.54 -82.26 -54.80
CA GLU A 274 20.19 -82.60 -55.30
C GLU A 274 19.32 -81.42 -55.76
N ASN A 275 19.92 -80.27 -56.05
CA ASN A 275 19.22 -79.16 -56.69
C ASN A 275 19.08 -79.43 -58.20
N VAL A 276 18.11 -78.80 -58.88
CA VAL A 276 18.05 -78.90 -60.35
C VAL A 276 19.36 -78.37 -60.95
N GLU A 277 19.90 -77.30 -60.38
CA GLU A 277 21.19 -76.72 -60.75
C GLU A 277 21.96 -76.34 -59.48
N GLY A 278 23.29 -76.45 -59.47
CA GLY A 278 24.11 -76.04 -58.33
C GLY A 278 24.22 -74.51 -58.27
N ILE A 279 25.09 -73.97 -59.12
CA ILE A 279 25.27 -72.53 -59.30
C ILE A 279 24.99 -72.17 -60.76
N ASN A 280 24.02 -71.30 -60.99
CA ASN A 280 23.65 -70.77 -62.29
C ASN A 280 23.89 -69.25 -62.34
N SER A 281 24.38 -68.75 -63.47
CA SER A 281 24.52 -67.33 -63.75
C SER A 281 24.01 -67.01 -65.15
N ASP A 282 23.15 -66.02 -65.35
CA ASP A 282 22.86 -65.52 -66.69
C ASP A 282 24.06 -64.73 -67.24
N ASN A 283 24.29 -64.84 -68.56
CA ASN A 283 25.52 -64.40 -69.22
C ASN A 283 25.93 -62.95 -68.89
N SER A 284 27.21 -62.74 -68.53
CA SER A 284 27.97 -61.48 -68.27
C SER A 284 28.45 -61.27 -66.82
N LEU A 285 28.25 -62.21 -65.90
CA LEU A 285 28.76 -62.14 -64.52
C LEU A 285 29.92 -63.12 -64.26
N VAL A 286 30.89 -62.72 -63.44
CA VAL A 286 32.03 -63.56 -63.00
C VAL A 286 32.12 -63.54 -61.46
N PRO A 287 31.34 -64.39 -60.75
CA PRO A 287 31.42 -64.55 -59.29
C PRO A 287 32.78 -65.14 -58.86
N VAL A 288 33.23 -64.80 -57.65
CA VAL A 288 34.28 -65.54 -56.94
C VAL A 288 33.64 -66.78 -56.32
N ILE A 289 34.01 -67.96 -56.81
CA ILE A 289 33.52 -69.24 -56.32
C ILE A 289 34.72 -70.08 -55.86
N ARG A 290 34.69 -70.58 -54.62
CA ARG A 290 35.75 -71.43 -54.05
C ARG A 290 35.28 -72.29 -52.88
N TYR A 291 35.91 -73.46 -52.69
CA TYR A 291 35.69 -74.36 -51.54
C TYR A 291 34.24 -74.85 -51.39
N ASN A 292 33.48 -74.92 -52.47
CA ASN A 292 32.13 -75.48 -52.43
C ASN A 292 32.15 -76.97 -52.80
N ASN A 293 31.20 -77.74 -52.26
CA ASN A 293 30.91 -79.09 -52.73
C ASN A 293 29.62 -79.08 -53.54
N LEU A 294 29.70 -79.42 -54.83
CA LEU A 294 28.54 -79.55 -55.70
C LEU A 294 28.37 -81.01 -56.12
N TRP A 295 27.34 -81.67 -55.60
CA TRP A 295 27.10 -83.09 -55.87
C TRP A 295 25.65 -83.36 -56.25
N HIS A 296 25.44 -84.29 -57.17
CA HIS A 296 24.12 -84.77 -57.58
C HIS A 296 23.10 -83.68 -57.96
N ASN A 297 23.56 -82.47 -58.28
CA ASN A 297 22.70 -81.47 -58.91
C ASN A 297 22.47 -81.88 -60.36
N GLY A 298 21.34 -81.51 -60.96
CA GLY A 298 21.08 -81.77 -62.37
C GLY A 298 22.18 -81.20 -63.28
N THR A 299 22.67 -80.00 -62.94
CA THR A 299 23.94 -79.45 -63.46
C THR A 299 24.65 -78.65 -62.38
N ASN A 300 25.93 -78.92 -62.09
CA ASN A 300 26.66 -78.22 -61.04
C ASN A 300 26.92 -76.73 -61.35
N TYR A 301 27.35 -76.40 -62.57
CA TYR A 301 27.60 -75.02 -63.00
C TYR A 301 26.93 -74.73 -64.33
N ILE A 302 26.26 -73.59 -64.43
CA ILE A 302 25.66 -73.12 -65.68
C ILE A 302 26.19 -71.71 -65.99
N ASN A 303 26.65 -71.54 -67.24
CA ASN A 303 27.27 -70.32 -67.77
C ASN A 303 28.45 -69.77 -66.93
N LEU A 304 29.10 -70.64 -66.17
CA LEU A 304 30.24 -70.31 -65.31
C LEU A 304 31.44 -71.18 -65.67
N ILE A 305 32.65 -70.67 -65.40
CA ILE A 305 33.87 -71.47 -65.45
C ILE A 305 33.94 -72.29 -64.17
N VAL A 306 34.15 -73.60 -64.30
CA VAL A 306 34.30 -74.51 -63.16
C VAL A 306 35.51 -74.07 -62.31
N PRO A 307 35.31 -73.73 -61.02
CA PRO A 307 36.40 -73.34 -60.12
C PRO A 307 37.33 -74.51 -59.80
N ILE A 308 38.62 -74.22 -59.62
CA ILE A 308 39.65 -75.23 -59.33
C ILE A 308 39.67 -75.71 -57.87
N TYR A 309 39.01 -74.98 -56.96
CA TYR A 309 39.00 -75.24 -55.52
C TYR A 309 37.70 -75.86 -55.03
N ASP A 310 36.73 -76.05 -55.93
CA ASP A 310 35.48 -76.72 -55.59
C ASP A 310 35.64 -78.23 -55.82
N ILE A 311 34.90 -79.00 -55.03
CA ILE A 311 34.87 -80.44 -55.14
C ILE A 311 33.50 -80.92 -55.60
N SER A 312 33.45 -82.14 -56.09
CA SER A 312 32.24 -82.79 -56.56
C SER A 312 32.22 -84.21 -56.03
N PHE A 313 31.97 -84.36 -54.73
CA PHE A 313 31.86 -85.66 -54.07
C PHE A 313 30.55 -85.77 -53.29
N PHE A 314 30.02 -86.99 -53.16
CA PHE A 314 28.83 -87.22 -52.35
C PHE A 314 29.07 -86.75 -50.93
N PRO A 315 28.35 -85.72 -50.44
CA PRO A 315 28.62 -85.19 -49.11
C PRO A 315 28.31 -86.18 -47.99
N LEU A 316 27.62 -87.30 -48.25
CA LEU A 316 27.28 -88.31 -47.24
C LEU A 316 26.75 -87.66 -45.96
N PHE A 317 25.46 -87.30 -45.98
CA PHE A 317 24.78 -86.80 -44.78
C PHE A 317 24.28 -87.96 -43.91
N VAL A 318 24.12 -87.70 -42.61
CA VAL A 318 23.59 -88.67 -41.63
C VAL A 318 22.17 -89.12 -41.99
N ASP A 319 21.23 -88.19 -42.14
CA ASP A 319 19.87 -88.47 -42.60
C ASP A 319 19.23 -87.24 -43.29
N PRO A 320 19.60 -86.98 -44.55
CA PRO A 320 19.12 -85.79 -45.26
C PRO A 320 17.61 -85.80 -45.49
N PHE A 321 16.96 -86.97 -45.51
CA PHE A 321 15.51 -87.08 -45.67
C PHE A 321 14.73 -86.64 -44.42
N ALA A 322 15.38 -86.66 -43.25
CA ALA A 322 14.83 -86.12 -42.01
C ALA A 322 15.19 -84.63 -41.80
N GLY A 323 15.85 -84.00 -42.77
CA GLY A 323 16.40 -82.65 -42.63
C GLY A 323 17.69 -82.58 -41.81
N ASP A 324 18.31 -83.73 -41.53
CA ASP A 324 19.59 -83.81 -40.82
C ASP A 324 20.74 -83.80 -41.83
N PHE A 325 21.28 -82.61 -42.05
CA PHE A 325 22.39 -82.37 -42.97
C PHE A 325 23.77 -82.40 -42.30
N ASN A 326 23.93 -83.02 -41.13
CA ASN A 326 25.25 -83.31 -40.57
C ASN A 326 26.00 -84.29 -41.50
N LEU A 327 27.33 -84.13 -41.63
CA LEU A 327 28.18 -85.01 -42.46
C LEU A 327 28.47 -86.36 -41.75
N ASP A 328 28.68 -87.44 -42.51
CA ASP A 328 29.12 -88.77 -42.03
C ASP A 328 30.65 -88.87 -41.95
N CYS A 329 31.19 -89.79 -41.15
CA CYS A 329 32.63 -89.99 -40.95
C CYS A 329 33.43 -90.42 -42.18
N LEU A 330 32.78 -91.10 -43.11
CA LEU A 330 33.36 -91.47 -44.39
C LEU A 330 33.09 -90.40 -45.44
N SER A 331 32.45 -89.30 -45.06
CA SER A 331 32.19 -88.22 -45.98
C SER A 331 33.50 -87.68 -46.53
N PRO A 332 33.62 -87.61 -47.86
CA PRO A 332 34.77 -86.96 -48.48
C PRO A 332 34.77 -85.45 -48.19
N CYS A 333 33.70 -84.87 -47.64
CA CYS A 333 33.56 -83.45 -47.38
C CYS A 333 34.01 -83.01 -46.00
N VAL A 334 34.17 -83.95 -45.05
CA VAL A 334 34.72 -83.69 -43.70
C VAL A 334 36.07 -83.00 -43.80
N ASP A 335 36.73 -83.12 -44.95
CA ASP A 335 38.12 -82.79 -45.04
C ASP A 335 38.51 -81.85 -46.19
N LYS A 336 37.67 -81.56 -47.16
CA LYS A 336 38.18 -81.01 -48.43
C LYS A 336 38.29 -79.47 -48.51
N GLY A 337 38.08 -78.75 -47.40
CA GLY A 337 38.03 -77.28 -47.35
C GLY A 337 39.37 -76.53 -47.44
N ASN A 338 40.53 -77.21 -47.38
CA ASN A 338 41.86 -76.59 -47.48
C ASN A 338 42.62 -77.13 -48.72
N PRO A 339 43.15 -76.27 -49.63
CA PRO A 339 43.86 -76.70 -50.83
C PRO A 339 45.31 -77.20 -50.61
N ASP A 340 45.89 -77.07 -49.42
CA ASP A 340 47.28 -77.48 -49.15
C ASP A 340 47.45 -79.00 -48.95
N SER A 341 48.59 -79.56 -49.38
CA SER A 341 48.91 -81.00 -49.35
C SER A 341 49.93 -81.36 -48.25
N PRO A 342 49.77 -82.49 -47.51
CA PRO A 342 48.67 -83.44 -47.63
C PRO A 342 47.37 -82.75 -47.23
N LEU A 343 46.28 -83.09 -47.93
CA LEU A 343 44.96 -82.55 -47.61
C LEU A 343 44.72 -82.90 -46.14
N ASP A 344 44.70 -81.86 -45.30
CA ASP A 344 44.94 -81.82 -43.85
C ASP A 344 45.29 -83.17 -43.15
N PRO A 345 46.56 -83.34 -42.69
CA PRO A 345 47.04 -84.53 -41.98
C PRO A 345 47.14 -84.36 -40.45
N ASP A 346 46.70 -83.23 -39.88
CA ASP A 346 46.81 -82.93 -38.43
C ASP A 346 45.48 -82.65 -37.72
N GLY A 347 44.36 -82.72 -38.46
CA GLY A 347 43.00 -82.70 -37.91
C GLY A 347 42.45 -81.29 -37.70
N THR A 348 43.00 -80.27 -38.36
CA THR A 348 42.50 -78.90 -38.28
C THR A 348 41.90 -78.45 -39.62
N ARG A 349 40.56 -78.50 -39.75
CA ARG A 349 39.86 -78.10 -40.99
C ARG A 349 38.67 -77.18 -40.78
N ALA A 350 38.48 -76.31 -41.77
CA ALA A 350 37.22 -75.63 -42.03
C ALA A 350 36.38 -76.54 -42.93
N ASP A 351 35.39 -77.18 -42.35
CA ASP A 351 34.49 -78.10 -43.06
C ASP A 351 33.45 -77.31 -43.89
N MET A 352 32.90 -77.92 -44.93
CA MET A 352 31.92 -77.24 -45.79
C MET A 352 30.48 -77.42 -45.29
N GLY A 353 29.63 -76.44 -45.59
CA GLY A 353 28.20 -76.47 -45.29
C GLY A 353 27.84 -75.94 -43.91
N ALA A 354 26.55 -75.91 -43.61
CA ALA A 354 26.05 -75.39 -42.34
C ALA A 354 26.26 -76.34 -41.15
N LEU A 355 26.43 -77.65 -41.40
CA LEU A 355 26.56 -78.70 -40.38
C LEU A 355 27.67 -79.71 -40.77
N TRP A 356 28.70 -79.90 -39.94
CA TRP A 356 29.94 -80.64 -40.24
C TRP A 356 30.15 -81.90 -39.36
N PHE A 357 31.15 -82.77 -39.65
CA PHE A 357 31.38 -84.06 -38.96
C PHE A 357 32.55 -84.02 -37.97
N ASP A 358 32.35 -84.60 -36.78
CA ASP A 358 33.36 -84.70 -35.74
C ASP A 358 34.01 -86.10 -35.64
N HIS A 359 35.31 -86.18 -35.94
CA HIS A 359 36.13 -87.41 -35.90
C HIS A 359 36.22 -88.11 -34.53
N ALA A 360 35.77 -87.48 -33.44
CA ALA A 360 35.78 -88.06 -32.10
C ALA A 360 34.90 -89.33 -31.93
N GLN A 361 34.10 -89.71 -32.93
CA GLN A 361 33.03 -90.72 -32.81
C GLN A 361 33.42 -92.19 -33.17
N LEU A 362 34.63 -92.52 -33.67
CA LEU A 362 35.03 -93.90 -34.06
C LEU A 362 35.35 -94.84 -32.86
N PRO A 363 35.11 -96.18 -32.94
CA PRO A 363 35.43 -97.13 -31.87
C PRO A 363 36.91 -97.53 -31.83
N GLY A 364 37.38 -98.01 -30.69
CA GLY A 364 38.78 -98.35 -30.45
C GLY A 364 39.31 -97.66 -29.21
N THR A 365 39.90 -98.45 -28.32
CA THR A 365 40.35 -97.98 -27.02
C THR A 365 41.83 -98.25 -26.82
N VAL A 366 42.51 -97.21 -26.36
CA VAL A 366 43.83 -97.28 -25.77
C VAL A 366 43.65 -96.83 -24.34
N SER A 367 44.31 -97.51 -23.43
CA SER A 367 44.24 -97.17 -22.02
C SER A 367 45.59 -97.37 -21.39
N ASN A 368 45.80 -96.63 -20.32
CA ASN A 368 46.84 -96.92 -19.37
C ASN A 368 46.25 -96.85 -17.96
N ASP A 369 46.93 -97.41 -16.98
CA ASP A 369 46.55 -97.33 -15.56
C ASP A 369 47.22 -96.15 -14.84
N SER A 370 47.93 -95.30 -15.59
CA SER A 370 48.28 -93.98 -15.12
C SER A 370 47.02 -93.10 -15.13
N PRO A 371 47.00 -92.05 -14.32
CA PRO A 371 48.15 -91.44 -13.69
C PRO A 371 48.64 -92.19 -12.43
N VAL A 372 49.96 -92.29 -12.25
CA VAL A 372 50.55 -92.90 -11.06
C VAL A 372 51.52 -91.95 -10.37
N CYS A 373 51.77 -92.16 -9.08
CA CYS A 373 52.77 -91.38 -8.36
C CYS A 373 54.17 -91.80 -8.79
N GLU A 374 55.10 -90.84 -8.78
CA GLU A 374 56.52 -91.11 -9.02
C GLU A 374 56.99 -92.30 -8.15
N GLY A 375 57.47 -93.36 -8.81
CA GLY A 375 57.87 -94.62 -8.17
C GLY A 375 56.94 -95.82 -8.39
N ASP A 376 55.66 -95.60 -8.73
CA ASP A 376 54.66 -96.67 -8.96
C ASP A 376 54.73 -97.24 -10.40
N PRO A 377 54.30 -98.49 -10.67
CA PRO A 377 54.31 -99.10 -12.01
C PRO A 377 53.13 -98.63 -12.91
N VAL A 378 53.31 -98.60 -14.25
CA VAL A 378 52.29 -98.24 -15.26
C VAL A 378 52.09 -99.35 -16.31
N SER A 379 50.86 -99.72 -16.62
CA SER A 379 50.42 -100.63 -17.69
C SER A 379 49.81 -99.87 -18.87
N LEU A 380 50.11 -100.29 -20.10
CA LEU A 380 49.51 -99.84 -21.36
C LEU A 380 48.69 -100.96 -21.98
N ASN A 381 47.47 -100.70 -22.45
CA ASN A 381 46.61 -101.70 -23.09
C ASN A 381 45.88 -101.09 -24.30
N ALA A 382 45.82 -101.82 -25.42
CA ALA A 382 45.03 -101.45 -26.59
C ALA A 382 44.06 -102.57 -26.98
N ASN A 383 42.85 -102.22 -27.45
CA ASN A 383 41.82 -103.19 -27.82
C ASN A 383 41.14 -102.84 -29.15
N ASP A 384 40.30 -103.77 -29.63
CA ASP A 384 39.42 -103.63 -30.81
C ASP A 384 40.13 -103.47 -32.16
N GLY A 385 41.46 -103.45 -32.15
CA GLY A 385 42.29 -103.61 -33.33
C GLY A 385 42.61 -105.08 -33.61
N VAL A 386 42.79 -105.41 -34.89
CA VAL A 386 43.37 -106.71 -35.27
C VAL A 386 44.91 -106.67 -35.33
N SER A 387 45.52 -105.48 -35.24
CA SER A 387 46.97 -105.25 -35.16
C SER A 387 47.31 -103.95 -34.43
N TYR A 388 48.49 -103.89 -33.80
CA TYR A 388 48.93 -102.79 -32.93
C TYR A 388 50.38 -102.40 -33.22
N SER A 389 50.70 -101.10 -33.13
CA SER A 389 52.06 -100.57 -33.26
C SER A 389 52.23 -99.39 -32.32
N TRP A 390 53.00 -99.57 -31.24
CA TRP A 390 53.25 -98.59 -30.20
C TRP A 390 54.57 -97.85 -30.39
N THR A 391 54.55 -96.54 -30.15
CA THR A 391 55.73 -95.68 -29.97
C THR A 391 55.51 -94.75 -28.80
N GLY A 392 56.56 -94.37 -28.06
CA GLY A 392 56.43 -93.47 -26.91
C GLY A 392 57.71 -92.71 -26.57
N PRO A 393 57.70 -91.92 -25.48
CA PRO A 393 58.83 -91.14 -25.00
C PRO A 393 60.06 -92.02 -24.72
N ASN A 394 61.26 -91.41 -24.76
CA ASN A 394 62.53 -92.08 -24.50
C ASN A 394 62.76 -93.33 -25.38
N ASP A 395 62.43 -93.20 -26.67
CA ASP A 395 62.56 -94.23 -27.71
C ASP A 395 61.81 -95.54 -27.40
N PHE A 396 60.70 -95.47 -26.67
CA PHE A 396 59.87 -96.64 -26.37
C PHE A 396 59.16 -97.17 -27.64
N THR A 397 59.23 -98.49 -27.88
CA THR A 397 58.52 -99.17 -28.99
C THR A 397 57.99 -100.53 -28.58
N SER A 398 56.79 -100.90 -29.06
CA SER A 398 56.20 -102.24 -28.85
C SER A 398 55.21 -102.65 -29.96
N THR A 399 55.09 -103.94 -30.23
CA THR A 399 54.04 -104.52 -31.11
C THR A 399 53.02 -105.36 -30.33
N GLU A 400 53.18 -105.42 -29.00
CA GLU A 400 52.26 -106.16 -28.14
C GLU A 400 50.97 -105.38 -27.91
N GLN A 401 49.89 -106.12 -27.68
CA GLN A 401 48.61 -105.53 -27.34
C GLN A 401 48.66 -104.82 -25.97
N ASN A 402 49.31 -105.44 -24.97
CA ASN A 402 49.38 -104.96 -23.57
C ASN A 402 50.84 -104.94 -23.05
N ILE A 403 51.27 -103.88 -22.35
CA ILE A 403 52.64 -103.64 -21.84
C ILE A 403 52.62 -103.18 -20.36
N VAL A 404 53.67 -103.43 -19.56
CA VAL A 404 53.85 -102.88 -18.20
C VAL A 404 55.26 -102.29 -18.02
N ILE A 405 55.37 -101.10 -17.43
CA ILE A 405 56.56 -100.26 -17.20
C ILE A 405 56.75 -100.07 -15.67
N PHE A 406 57.90 -100.45 -15.10
CA PHE A 406 58.18 -100.38 -13.65
C PHE A 406 59.08 -99.19 -13.26
N ASN A 407 59.01 -98.78 -11.99
CA ASN A 407 59.87 -97.74 -11.37
C ASN A 407 59.87 -96.44 -12.18
N THR A 408 58.67 -95.91 -12.38
CA THR A 408 58.44 -94.78 -13.27
C THR A 408 59.04 -93.48 -12.73
N THR A 409 59.52 -92.64 -13.63
CA THR A 409 60.10 -91.31 -13.35
C THR A 409 59.46 -90.30 -14.27
N ILE A 410 59.44 -89.01 -13.91
CA ILE A 410 58.76 -87.96 -14.70
C ILE A 410 59.17 -87.90 -16.18
N ASN A 411 60.39 -88.35 -16.53
CA ASN A 411 60.88 -88.36 -17.92
C ASN A 411 60.27 -89.46 -18.82
N LEU A 412 59.51 -90.39 -18.24
CA LEU A 412 58.72 -91.39 -18.98
C LEU A 412 57.28 -90.90 -19.25
N THR A 413 56.91 -89.73 -18.71
CA THR A 413 55.67 -89.02 -19.02
C THR A 413 55.68 -88.60 -20.48
N GLY A 414 54.54 -88.76 -21.13
CA GLY A 414 54.32 -88.29 -22.49
C GLY A 414 53.43 -89.25 -23.28
N ALA A 415 53.21 -88.89 -24.54
CA ALA A 415 52.28 -89.59 -25.40
C ALA A 415 52.86 -90.93 -25.88
N TYR A 416 52.13 -92.00 -25.57
CA TYR A 416 52.32 -93.31 -26.18
C TYR A 416 51.27 -93.46 -27.29
N THR A 417 51.71 -93.48 -28.53
CA THR A 417 50.85 -93.61 -29.70
C THR A 417 50.73 -95.06 -30.11
N VAL A 418 49.51 -95.55 -30.25
CA VAL A 418 49.17 -96.80 -30.89
C VAL A 418 48.32 -96.54 -32.13
N VAL A 419 48.77 -97.07 -33.28
CA VAL A 419 47.93 -97.11 -34.47
C VAL A 419 47.13 -98.42 -34.43
N ILE A 420 45.81 -98.30 -34.28
CA ILE A 420 44.90 -99.44 -34.40
C ILE A 420 44.26 -99.47 -35.78
N THR A 421 43.96 -100.67 -36.26
CA THR A 421 43.26 -100.90 -37.52
C THR A 421 42.13 -101.87 -37.25
N ASP A 422 40.89 -101.45 -37.56
CA ASP A 422 39.69 -102.28 -37.42
C ASP A 422 39.54 -103.28 -38.60
N SER A 423 38.45 -104.07 -38.59
CA SER A 423 38.18 -105.07 -39.63
C SER A 423 37.77 -104.47 -40.99
N GLU A 424 37.27 -103.24 -41.00
CA GLU A 424 36.72 -102.53 -42.15
C GLU A 424 37.75 -101.60 -42.82
N GLY A 425 38.90 -101.38 -42.15
CA GLY A 425 40.02 -100.58 -42.64
C GLY A 425 40.01 -99.12 -42.16
N CYS A 426 39.08 -98.72 -41.28
CA CYS A 426 39.10 -97.41 -40.65
C CYS A 426 40.31 -97.35 -39.70
N LYS A 427 41.09 -96.29 -39.86
CA LYS A 427 42.27 -96.08 -39.01
C LYS A 427 41.90 -95.10 -37.94
N LYS A 428 42.22 -95.50 -36.72
CA LYS A 428 42.15 -94.61 -35.57
C LYS A 428 43.54 -94.56 -34.98
N GLU A 429 44.16 -93.39 -35.09
CA GLU A 429 45.32 -93.11 -34.27
C GLU A 429 44.81 -92.88 -32.85
N LEU A 430 45.36 -93.65 -31.93
CA LEU A 430 45.02 -93.55 -30.53
C LEU A 430 46.30 -93.22 -29.79
N ASN A 431 46.27 -92.12 -29.07
CA ASN A 431 47.32 -91.80 -28.13
C ASN A 431 46.79 -92.08 -26.73
N THR A 432 47.68 -92.54 -25.85
CA THR A 432 47.42 -92.55 -24.43
C THR A 432 48.58 -91.82 -23.79
N GLU A 433 48.25 -90.82 -23.00
CA GLU A 433 49.24 -90.06 -22.26
C GLU A 433 49.53 -90.80 -20.96
N VAL A 434 50.78 -91.22 -20.79
CA VAL A 434 51.24 -91.69 -19.49
C VAL A 434 51.63 -90.48 -18.68
N ILE A 435 50.99 -90.30 -17.53
CA ILE A 435 51.26 -89.19 -16.61
C ILE A 435 51.81 -89.77 -15.32
N ILE A 436 53.08 -89.47 -15.06
CA ILE A 436 53.73 -89.80 -13.79
C ILE A 436 53.81 -88.50 -12.99
N SER A 437 53.19 -88.50 -11.82
CA SER A 437 52.97 -87.29 -11.00
C SER A 437 53.94 -87.21 -9.83
N GLU A 438 54.50 -86.02 -9.61
CA GLU A 438 55.24 -85.74 -8.38
C GLU A 438 54.28 -85.71 -7.17
N ILE A 439 54.80 -86.00 -5.96
CA ILE A 439 54.01 -85.88 -4.73
C ILE A 439 53.81 -84.38 -4.40
N PRO A 440 52.57 -83.90 -4.18
CA PRO A 440 52.31 -82.50 -3.86
C PRO A 440 52.87 -82.10 -2.50
N THR A 441 53.17 -80.81 -2.30
CA THR A 441 53.57 -80.26 -0.99
C THR A 441 52.44 -79.40 -0.41
N ALA A 442 51.73 -79.90 0.60
CA ALA A 442 50.55 -79.23 1.14
C ALA A 442 50.89 -77.94 1.90
N GLN A 443 50.19 -76.84 1.60
CA GLN A 443 50.28 -75.57 2.33
C GLN A 443 48.91 -74.92 2.43
N ILE A 444 48.61 -74.24 3.54
CA ILE A 444 47.43 -73.38 3.70
C ILE A 444 47.86 -71.93 3.82
N ASN A 445 47.33 -71.08 2.95
CA ASN A 445 47.50 -69.63 2.95
C ASN A 445 46.13 -68.97 3.14
N GLY A 446 46.06 -67.86 3.88
CA GLY A 446 44.81 -67.16 4.11
C GLY A 446 44.93 -66.20 5.28
N LEU A 447 43.89 -65.39 5.48
CA LEU A 447 43.83 -64.52 6.65
C LEU A 447 43.46 -65.39 7.86
N LEU A 448 44.37 -65.46 8.84
CA LEU A 448 44.22 -66.31 10.04
C LEU A 448 43.57 -65.57 11.22
N GLU A 449 43.32 -64.27 11.06
CA GLU A 449 42.62 -63.43 12.04
C GLU A 449 41.43 -62.76 11.35
N ILE A 450 40.22 -62.99 11.86
CA ILE A 450 38.97 -62.44 11.32
C ILE A 450 38.10 -61.86 12.43
N CYS A 451 37.08 -61.11 12.06
CA CYS A 451 36.08 -60.62 13.00
C CYS A 451 34.88 -61.56 13.10
N ASN A 452 34.16 -61.51 14.21
CA ASN A 452 32.99 -62.35 14.43
C ASN A 452 31.89 -62.02 13.40
N GLY A 453 31.50 -63.02 12.61
CA GLY A 453 30.56 -62.85 11.49
C GLY A 453 31.22 -62.69 10.13
N ASP A 454 32.52 -62.34 10.09
CA ASP A 454 33.28 -62.39 8.84
C ASP A 454 33.57 -63.82 8.44
N SER A 455 33.83 -64.00 7.15
CA SER A 455 34.40 -65.22 6.62
C SER A 455 35.81 -64.94 6.11
N THR A 456 36.71 -65.89 6.32
CA THR A 456 38.00 -65.91 5.62
C THR A 456 38.02 -67.06 4.66
N THR A 457 38.72 -66.83 3.56
CA THR A 457 39.04 -67.85 2.59
C THR A 457 40.40 -68.43 2.97
N LEU A 458 40.42 -69.67 3.44
CA LEU A 458 41.66 -70.44 3.56
C LEU A 458 41.91 -71.13 2.23
N THR A 459 42.96 -70.75 1.53
CA THR A 459 43.39 -71.37 0.28
C THR A 459 44.47 -72.39 0.56
N ALA A 460 44.14 -73.64 0.35
CA ALA A 460 45.13 -74.69 0.26
C ALA A 460 45.81 -74.67 -1.11
N SER A 461 47.09 -75.03 -1.13
CA SER A 461 47.91 -75.09 -2.34
C SER A 461 48.88 -76.27 -2.24
N GLY A 462 49.45 -76.64 -3.39
CA GLY A 462 50.43 -77.72 -3.47
C GLY A 462 50.00 -78.91 -4.32
N GLY A 463 48.71 -79.04 -4.64
CA GLY A 463 48.14 -80.10 -5.48
C GLY A 463 46.85 -79.62 -6.14
N SER A 464 45.96 -80.54 -6.53
CA SER A 464 44.78 -80.21 -7.34
C SER A 464 43.45 -80.61 -6.69
N ASN A 465 43.50 -81.59 -5.81
CA ASN A 465 42.40 -82.09 -5.00
C ASN A 465 42.68 -81.77 -3.55
N TYR A 466 41.62 -81.53 -2.81
CA TYR A 466 41.70 -81.07 -1.43
C TYR A 466 40.65 -81.81 -0.63
N GLN A 467 40.94 -82.08 0.63
CA GLN A 467 39.97 -82.62 1.55
C GLN A 467 40.20 -81.99 2.91
N TRP A 468 39.26 -81.16 3.31
CA TRP A 468 39.31 -80.46 4.58
C TRP A 468 38.65 -81.28 5.69
N ASN A 469 39.08 -81.07 6.93
CA ASN A 469 38.44 -81.64 8.12
C ASN A 469 36.99 -81.16 8.33
N THR A 470 36.56 -80.11 7.63
CA THR A 470 35.16 -79.68 7.51
C THR A 470 34.30 -80.60 6.66
N GLY A 471 34.93 -81.47 5.87
CA GLY A 471 34.29 -82.30 4.83
C GLY A 471 34.27 -81.65 3.45
N ASP A 472 34.74 -80.41 3.31
CA ASP A 472 34.85 -79.71 2.02
C ASP A 472 36.02 -80.28 1.19
N THR A 473 35.91 -80.23 -0.14
CA THR A 473 36.91 -80.80 -1.06
C THR A 473 37.50 -79.78 -2.03
N THR A 474 37.32 -78.49 -1.76
CA THR A 474 37.76 -77.39 -2.62
C THR A 474 39.15 -76.85 -2.25
N ALA A 475 39.88 -76.31 -3.23
CA ALA A 475 41.20 -75.68 -3.03
C ALA A 475 41.19 -74.51 -2.06
N PHE A 476 40.01 -73.99 -1.76
CA PHE A 476 39.82 -73.00 -0.74
C PHE A 476 38.51 -73.26 -0.02
N ILE A 477 38.50 -73.11 1.29
CA ILE A 477 37.26 -73.09 2.05
C ILE A 477 36.97 -71.68 2.52
N VAL A 478 35.71 -71.30 2.43
CA VAL A 478 35.21 -70.08 3.08
C VAL A 478 34.64 -70.49 4.42
N VAL A 479 35.25 -70.00 5.49
CA VAL A 479 34.89 -70.38 6.85
C VAL A 479 34.59 -69.14 7.67
N SER A 480 33.50 -69.21 8.43
CA SER A 480 33.04 -68.15 9.34
C SER A 480 32.86 -68.72 10.76
N PRO A 481 33.94 -69.21 11.40
CA PRO A 481 33.84 -69.76 12.74
C PRO A 481 33.43 -68.67 13.75
N ALA A 482 32.54 -69.02 14.69
CA ALA A 482 32.09 -68.08 15.74
C ALA A 482 33.11 -67.95 16.90
N LEU A 483 34.06 -68.89 16.99
CA LEU A 483 35.14 -68.96 18.00
C LEU A 483 36.38 -69.58 17.33
N GLY A 484 37.57 -69.39 17.90
CA GLY A 484 38.81 -69.92 17.30
C GLY A 484 38.74 -71.42 16.98
N THR A 485 39.06 -71.79 15.73
CA THR A 485 38.85 -73.13 15.16
C THR A 485 40.05 -73.57 14.31
N ASP A 486 40.42 -74.85 14.39
CA ASP A 486 41.50 -75.46 13.60
C ASP A 486 40.97 -76.06 12.30
N TYR A 487 41.67 -75.77 11.20
CA TYR A 487 41.39 -76.29 9.86
C TYR A 487 42.59 -77.07 9.35
N MET A 488 42.31 -78.26 8.82
CA MET A 488 43.31 -79.17 8.26
C MET A 488 42.87 -79.56 6.86
N VAL A 489 43.81 -79.62 5.93
CA VAL A 489 43.60 -80.05 4.55
C VAL A 489 44.55 -81.19 4.20
N THR A 490 44.00 -82.21 3.55
CA THR A 490 44.75 -83.20 2.78
C THR A 490 44.75 -82.71 1.33
N VAL A 491 45.93 -82.40 0.79
CA VAL A 491 46.10 -81.98 -0.60
C VAL A 491 46.57 -83.18 -1.39
N SER A 492 45.84 -83.55 -2.43
CA SER A 492 46.27 -84.56 -3.38
C SER A 492 46.42 -83.97 -4.78
N SER A 493 47.28 -84.54 -5.63
CA SER A 493 47.26 -84.23 -7.05
C SER A 493 45.92 -84.69 -7.66
N ASP A 494 45.63 -84.27 -8.88
CA ASP A 494 44.50 -84.78 -9.68
C ASP A 494 44.49 -86.31 -9.80
N LEU A 495 45.62 -86.92 -9.46
CA LEU A 495 46.03 -88.27 -9.75
C LEU A 495 46.15 -89.13 -8.47
N GLY A 496 45.82 -88.55 -7.30
CA GLY A 496 45.68 -89.30 -6.04
C GLY A 496 46.92 -89.34 -5.13
N CYS A 497 48.03 -88.71 -5.51
CA CYS A 497 49.22 -88.58 -4.65
C CYS A 497 48.97 -87.50 -3.60
N ALA A 498 49.12 -87.77 -2.29
CA ALA A 498 48.62 -86.87 -1.23
C ALA A 498 49.64 -86.48 -0.15
N ASP A 499 49.44 -85.30 0.44
CA ASP A 499 50.15 -84.70 1.59
C ASP A 499 49.17 -83.92 2.50
N GLU A 500 49.51 -83.62 3.77
CA GLU A 500 48.58 -82.98 4.74
C GLU A 500 49.18 -81.73 5.44
N PHE A 501 48.33 -80.71 5.71
CA PHE A 501 48.74 -79.47 6.40
C PHE A 501 47.61 -78.86 7.27
N ASN A 502 47.93 -78.16 8.38
CA ASN A 502 46.95 -77.56 9.31
C ASN A 502 47.26 -76.11 9.75
N VAL A 503 46.21 -75.33 10.03
CA VAL A 503 46.27 -73.94 10.56
C VAL A 503 45.13 -73.66 11.56
N SER A 504 45.27 -72.63 12.40
CA SER A 504 44.23 -72.17 13.35
C SER A 504 43.76 -70.76 13.02
N ILE A 505 42.44 -70.51 13.04
CA ILE A 505 41.85 -69.18 12.90
C ILE A 505 41.57 -68.57 14.28
N ILE A 506 41.92 -67.29 14.47
CA ILE A 506 41.55 -66.46 15.62
C ILE A 506 40.38 -65.56 15.22
N VAL A 507 39.34 -65.50 16.06
CA VAL A 507 38.13 -64.68 15.83
C VAL A 507 38.06 -63.57 16.87
N HIS A 508 38.05 -62.32 16.42
CA HIS A 508 37.95 -61.12 17.25
C HIS A 508 36.50 -60.65 17.35
N ASP A 509 36.06 -60.19 18.52
CA ASP A 509 34.71 -59.66 18.70
C ASP A 509 34.50 -58.34 17.94
N LEU A 510 33.29 -58.15 17.38
CA LEU A 510 32.91 -56.87 16.78
C LEU A 510 32.84 -55.76 17.85
N PRO A 511 33.24 -54.52 17.52
CA PRO A 511 32.90 -53.38 18.36
C PRO A 511 31.38 -53.22 18.49
N THR A 512 30.91 -52.61 19.57
CA THR A 512 29.47 -52.29 19.73
C THR A 512 29.24 -50.85 19.25
N ALA A 513 28.95 -50.68 17.96
CA ALA A 513 28.75 -49.34 17.40
C ALA A 513 27.47 -48.71 17.96
N GLN A 514 27.60 -47.49 18.47
CA GLN A 514 26.46 -46.72 18.99
C GLN A 514 26.65 -45.24 18.68
N VAL A 515 25.62 -44.59 18.16
CA VAL A 515 25.55 -43.14 18.02
C VAL A 515 24.63 -42.57 19.09
N ILE A 516 25.11 -41.57 19.82
CA ILE A 516 24.32 -40.77 20.76
C ILE A 516 24.37 -39.30 20.37
N GLY A 517 23.25 -38.62 20.52
CA GLY A 517 23.11 -37.19 20.25
C GLY A 517 21.64 -36.79 20.18
N PRO A 518 21.34 -35.48 20.15
CA PRO A 518 20.01 -34.98 19.79
C PRO A 518 19.65 -35.40 18.35
N LEU A 519 18.52 -36.10 18.19
CA LEU A 519 18.07 -36.66 16.91
C LEU A 519 16.89 -35.89 16.28
N GLU A 520 16.27 -35.00 17.04
CA GLU A 520 15.19 -34.12 16.58
C GLU A 520 15.76 -32.68 16.58
N LEU A 521 15.73 -32.03 15.43
CA LEU A 521 16.28 -30.68 15.22
C LEU A 521 15.27 -29.78 14.52
N CYS A 522 15.47 -28.48 14.66
CA CYS A 522 14.75 -27.49 13.87
C CYS A 522 15.58 -27.10 12.65
N ASN A 523 14.91 -26.78 11.53
CA ASN A 523 15.61 -26.40 10.31
C ASN A 523 16.55 -25.20 10.53
N GLY A 524 17.86 -25.41 10.33
CA GLY A 524 18.93 -24.45 10.57
C GLY A 524 19.77 -24.72 11.82
N ASP A 525 19.31 -25.57 12.74
CA ASP A 525 20.07 -25.99 13.91
C ASP A 525 21.18 -26.96 13.54
N SER A 526 22.24 -26.95 14.35
CA SER A 526 23.32 -27.93 14.28
C SER A 526 23.34 -28.79 15.53
N THR A 527 23.61 -30.07 15.37
CA THR A 527 23.81 -31.01 16.47
C THR A 527 25.18 -31.66 16.39
N THR A 528 25.59 -32.28 17.50
CA THR A 528 26.77 -33.13 17.55
C THR A 528 26.37 -34.58 17.75
N LEU A 529 26.79 -35.44 16.83
CA LEU A 529 26.62 -36.89 16.95
C LEU A 529 27.93 -37.48 17.47
N THR A 530 27.84 -38.29 18.53
CA THR A 530 29.00 -38.99 19.11
C THR A 530 28.86 -40.48 18.88
N ALA A 531 29.79 -41.04 18.12
CA ALA A 531 29.94 -42.48 17.94
C ALA A 531 30.85 -43.08 19.02
N SER A 532 30.50 -44.27 19.50
CA SER A 532 31.28 -45.04 20.47
C SER A 532 31.38 -46.51 20.03
N GLY A 533 32.25 -47.28 20.69
CA GLY A 533 32.41 -48.71 20.43
C GLY A 533 33.76 -49.16 19.88
N GLY A 534 34.62 -48.26 19.40
CA GLY A 534 35.91 -48.59 18.80
C GLY A 534 36.96 -47.48 18.89
N THR A 535 38.02 -47.58 18.09
CA THR A 535 39.18 -46.68 18.10
C THR A 535 39.29 -45.81 16.85
N ASN A 536 38.71 -46.22 15.72
CA ASN A 536 38.60 -45.45 14.49
C ASN A 536 37.13 -45.34 14.07
N TYR A 537 36.80 -44.28 13.34
CA TYR A 537 35.44 -43.97 12.92
C TYR A 537 35.47 -43.54 11.45
N LEU A 538 34.42 -43.86 10.70
CA LEU A 538 34.19 -43.34 9.36
C LEU A 538 32.69 -43.09 9.18
N TRP A 539 32.32 -41.84 9.05
CA TRP A 539 30.94 -41.44 8.82
C TRP A 539 30.63 -41.39 7.32
N ASN A 540 29.34 -41.53 6.96
CA ASN A 540 28.88 -41.31 5.58
C ASN A 540 29.11 -39.86 5.09
N THR A 541 29.40 -38.92 5.98
CA THR A 541 29.88 -37.56 5.67
C THR A 541 31.34 -37.51 5.20
N GLY A 542 32.10 -38.60 5.41
CA GLY A 542 33.55 -38.68 5.19
C GLY A 542 34.40 -38.32 6.41
N ASP A 543 33.78 -37.91 7.54
CA ASP A 543 34.50 -37.60 8.76
C ASP A 543 35.07 -38.86 9.44
N THR A 544 36.22 -38.70 10.11
CA THR A 544 36.96 -39.84 10.73
C THR A 544 37.08 -39.77 12.25
N THR A 545 36.39 -38.81 12.87
CA THR A 545 36.45 -38.59 14.32
C THR A 545 35.23 -39.18 15.03
N ALA A 546 35.37 -39.49 16.32
CA ALA A 546 34.28 -40.03 17.14
C ALA A 546 33.11 -39.05 17.31
N ILE A 547 33.32 -37.75 17.08
CA ILE A 547 32.33 -36.69 17.28
C ILE A 547 32.28 -35.86 16.01
N ILE A 548 31.11 -35.78 15.39
CA ILE A 548 30.88 -34.92 14.22
C ILE A 548 29.85 -33.85 14.54
N GLY A 549 30.00 -32.69 13.92
CA GLY A 549 28.99 -31.63 13.91
C GLY A 549 28.21 -31.68 12.60
N VAL A 550 26.89 -31.73 12.67
CA VAL A 550 26.01 -31.84 11.49
C VAL A 550 24.92 -30.77 11.54
N ASN A 551 24.55 -30.25 10.37
CA ASN A 551 23.46 -29.27 10.18
C ASN A 551 22.63 -29.66 8.94
N PRO A 552 21.79 -30.70 9.05
CA PRO A 552 20.92 -31.11 7.95
C PRO A 552 19.75 -30.13 7.76
N SER A 553 19.39 -29.85 6.50
CA SER A 553 18.24 -28.99 6.15
C SER A 553 16.93 -29.75 5.89
N VAL A 554 17.00 -31.09 5.86
CA VAL A 554 15.91 -32.05 5.69
C VAL A 554 16.26 -33.31 6.49
N ASP A 555 15.29 -34.19 6.76
CA ASP A 555 15.55 -35.49 7.39
C ASP A 555 16.72 -36.20 6.71
N THR A 556 17.77 -36.48 7.49
CA THR A 556 19.02 -37.01 6.97
C THR A 556 19.47 -38.19 7.81
N GLU A 557 19.76 -39.29 7.14
CA GLU A 557 20.33 -40.49 7.74
C GLU A 557 21.85 -40.37 7.85
N TYR A 558 22.37 -40.52 9.06
CA TYR A 558 23.80 -40.57 9.34
C TYR A 558 24.19 -42.00 9.69
N SER A 559 25.21 -42.50 9.01
CA SER A 559 25.77 -43.83 9.24
C SER A 559 27.22 -43.68 9.67
N VAL A 560 27.61 -44.40 10.73
CA VAL A 560 29.01 -44.49 11.16
C VAL A 560 29.48 -45.93 11.12
N THR A 561 30.63 -46.16 10.52
CA THR A 561 31.41 -47.39 10.66
C THR A 561 32.44 -47.19 11.76
N VAL A 562 32.38 -47.99 12.81
CA VAL A 562 33.29 -47.94 13.96
C VAL A 562 34.24 -49.12 13.90
N THR A 563 35.55 -48.90 13.90
CA THR A 563 36.57 -49.96 13.87
C THR A 563 37.35 -50.02 15.20
N ASN A 564 37.46 -51.20 15.81
CA ASN A 564 38.26 -51.41 17.03
C ASN A 564 39.77 -51.55 16.73
N GLY A 565 40.57 -51.74 17.78
CA GLY A 565 42.03 -51.87 17.67
C GLY A 565 42.51 -53.14 16.94
N GLU A 566 41.63 -54.14 16.79
CA GLU A 566 41.89 -55.41 16.10
C GLU A 566 41.43 -55.38 14.63
N GLY A 567 40.97 -54.22 14.13
CA GLY A 567 40.56 -54.04 12.74
C GLY A 567 39.11 -54.42 12.43
N CYS A 568 38.32 -54.83 13.43
CA CYS A 568 36.92 -55.22 13.25
C CYS A 568 35.99 -54.01 13.24
N SER A 569 35.03 -54.00 12.31
CA SER A 569 34.10 -52.90 12.11
C SER A 569 32.65 -53.29 12.34
N ASP A 570 31.90 -52.40 12.99
CA ASP A 570 30.45 -52.46 13.11
C ASP A 570 29.85 -51.14 12.62
N ALA A 571 28.62 -51.16 12.11
CA ALA A 571 27.95 -49.99 11.55
C ALA A 571 26.68 -49.65 12.33
N PHE A 572 26.43 -48.37 12.53
CA PHE A 572 25.22 -47.89 13.20
C PHE A 572 24.62 -46.73 12.42
N ASP A 573 23.35 -46.88 12.05
CA ASP A 573 22.57 -45.87 11.35
C ASP A 573 21.67 -45.13 12.34
N VAL A 574 21.58 -43.82 12.18
CA VAL A 574 20.65 -42.98 12.94
C VAL A 574 20.01 -41.95 12.01
N LEU A 575 18.69 -41.81 12.11
CA LEU A 575 17.94 -40.78 11.41
C LEU A 575 17.90 -39.53 12.28
N VAL A 576 18.39 -38.41 11.74
CA VAL A 576 18.18 -37.08 12.33
C VAL A 576 17.01 -36.44 11.60
N VAL A 577 15.92 -36.21 12.34
CA VAL A 577 14.67 -35.62 11.84
C VAL A 577 14.75 -34.10 11.98
N VAL A 578 14.40 -33.39 10.91
CA VAL A 578 14.44 -31.93 10.84
C VAL A 578 13.02 -31.39 10.71
N HIS A 579 12.52 -30.80 11.80
CA HIS A 579 11.23 -30.14 11.84
C HIS A 579 11.28 -28.77 11.16
N GLU A 580 10.22 -28.43 10.44
CA GLU A 580 10.06 -27.10 9.85
C GLU A 580 9.91 -26.03 10.95
N LEU A 581 10.43 -24.83 10.69
CA LEU A 581 10.23 -23.69 11.58
C LEU A 581 8.76 -23.22 11.52
N PRO A 582 8.18 -22.74 12.63
CA PRO A 582 6.84 -22.15 12.60
C PRO A 582 6.76 -20.94 11.66
N ILE A 583 5.61 -20.77 11.02
CA ILE A 583 5.31 -19.57 10.19
C ILE A 583 4.93 -18.42 11.13
N ALA A 584 5.94 -17.78 11.72
CA ALA A 584 5.73 -16.68 12.67
C ALA A 584 5.33 -15.38 11.97
N MET A 585 4.06 -14.98 12.12
CA MET A 585 3.51 -13.73 11.59
C MET A 585 2.89 -12.91 12.71
N ILE A 586 3.19 -11.60 12.73
CA ILE A 586 2.52 -10.62 13.60
C ILE A 586 1.54 -9.81 12.75
N ASP A 587 0.27 -9.85 13.11
CA ASP A 587 -0.79 -9.03 12.52
C ASP A 587 -1.23 -7.95 13.51
N GLY A 588 -1.57 -6.76 12.99
CA GLY A 588 -1.92 -5.58 13.78
C GLY A 588 -1.66 -4.27 13.03
N ILE A 589 -2.18 -3.17 13.56
CA ILE A 589 -1.96 -1.84 12.99
C ILE A 589 -0.52 -1.41 13.25
N ALA A 590 0.24 -1.08 12.20
CA ALA A 590 1.67 -0.75 12.26
C ALA A 590 1.97 0.74 12.52
N GLU A 591 0.98 1.61 12.36
CA GLU A 591 1.10 3.06 12.56
C GLU A 591 0.00 3.53 13.52
N LEU A 592 0.39 4.21 14.59
CA LEU A 592 -0.50 4.67 15.66
C LEU A 592 -0.22 6.12 15.99
N CYS A 593 -1.22 6.81 16.55
CA CYS A 593 -1.01 8.13 17.13
C CYS A 593 -0.53 7.98 18.58
N ASN A 594 0.29 8.92 19.05
CA ASN A 594 0.78 8.90 20.43
C ASN A 594 -0.38 8.92 21.44
N GLY A 595 -0.50 7.86 22.24
CA GLY A 595 -1.60 7.64 23.17
C GLY A 595 -2.59 6.54 22.77
N ASP A 596 -2.56 6.09 21.52
CA ASP A 596 -3.35 4.96 21.05
C ASP A 596 -2.76 3.62 21.48
N SER A 597 -3.60 2.59 21.42
CA SER A 597 -3.20 1.21 21.64
C SER A 597 -3.61 0.33 20.47
N THR A 598 -2.76 -0.62 20.10
CA THR A 598 -3.07 -1.66 19.11
C THR A 598 -2.97 -3.04 19.73
N THR A 599 -3.69 -4.00 19.16
CA THR A 599 -3.54 -5.41 19.50
C THR A 599 -2.65 -6.07 18.46
N LEU A 600 -1.50 -6.59 18.90
CA LEU A 600 -0.61 -7.40 18.07
C LEU A 600 -0.96 -8.86 18.27
N THR A 601 -1.30 -9.56 17.19
CA THR A 601 -1.62 -10.98 17.22
C THR A 601 -0.54 -11.76 16.49
N ALA A 602 0.21 -12.58 17.23
CA ALA A 602 1.14 -13.54 16.68
C ALA A 602 0.40 -14.84 16.32
N SER A 603 0.79 -15.45 15.21
CA SER A 603 0.25 -16.74 14.74
C SER A 603 1.37 -17.68 14.30
N GLY A 604 1.02 -18.94 14.04
CA GLY A 604 1.94 -19.95 13.50
C GLY A 604 2.57 -20.90 14.52
N GLY A 605 2.18 -20.86 15.79
CA GLY A 605 2.66 -21.80 16.82
C GLY A 605 1.67 -22.05 17.96
N VAL A 606 2.10 -22.84 18.94
CA VAL A 606 1.32 -23.20 20.13
C VAL A 606 1.76 -22.47 21.39
N SER A 607 2.95 -21.86 21.40
CA SER A 607 3.36 -20.94 22.45
C SER A 607 4.11 -19.73 21.90
N TYR A 608 4.04 -18.64 22.66
CA TYR A 608 4.50 -17.31 22.24
C TYR A 608 5.31 -16.71 23.39
N GLN A 609 6.36 -15.95 23.08
CA GLN A 609 7.11 -15.16 24.05
C GLN A 609 7.47 -13.82 23.43
N TRP A 610 6.86 -12.76 23.94
CA TRP A 610 7.12 -11.40 23.48
C TRP A 610 8.30 -10.77 24.22
N ASN A 611 8.99 -9.82 23.59
CA ASN A 611 10.00 -8.98 24.25
C ASN A 611 9.42 -8.10 25.37
N THR A 612 8.09 -7.98 25.46
CA THR A 612 7.36 -7.39 26.61
C THR A 612 7.34 -8.30 27.84
N GLY A 613 7.60 -9.61 27.65
CA GLY A 613 7.47 -10.65 28.68
C GLY A 613 6.15 -11.42 28.64
N ASP A 614 5.19 -11.01 27.79
CA ASP A 614 3.92 -11.73 27.62
C ASP A 614 4.08 -13.06 26.90
N THR A 615 3.19 -14.02 27.20
CA THR A 615 3.22 -15.36 26.61
C THR A 615 1.93 -15.74 25.86
N THR A 616 1.05 -14.78 25.60
CA THR A 616 -0.21 -14.97 24.88
C THR A 616 -0.03 -14.74 23.39
N ALA A 617 -0.89 -15.38 22.57
CA ALA A 617 -0.91 -15.19 21.13
C ALA A 617 -1.26 -13.75 20.71
N ALA A 618 -1.97 -13.00 21.56
CA ALA A 618 -2.26 -11.58 21.35
C ALA A 618 -1.83 -10.75 22.55
N ILE A 619 -1.27 -9.57 22.29
CA ILE A 619 -0.90 -8.57 23.29
C ILE A 619 -1.47 -7.20 22.90
N VAL A 620 -1.77 -6.37 23.89
CA VAL A 620 -2.19 -4.97 23.67
C VAL A 620 -1.01 -4.08 24.04
N VAL A 621 -0.60 -3.21 23.11
CA VAL A 621 0.56 -2.34 23.26
C VAL A 621 0.19 -0.89 22.98
N SER A 622 0.77 0.02 23.76
CA SER A 622 0.57 1.47 23.66
C SER A 622 1.91 2.22 23.75
N PRO A 623 2.80 2.06 22.76
CA PRO A 623 4.10 2.74 22.77
C PRO A 623 3.95 4.26 22.61
N THR A 624 4.84 5.03 23.25
CA THR A 624 4.86 6.52 23.15
C THR A 624 5.94 7.03 22.19
N THR A 625 6.75 6.13 21.63
CA THR A 625 7.79 6.37 20.63
C THR A 625 7.91 5.14 19.75
N ASP A 626 8.47 5.26 18.56
CA ASP A 626 8.72 4.11 17.67
C ASP A 626 9.34 2.93 18.43
N THR A 627 8.61 1.83 18.47
CA THR A 627 8.96 0.67 19.29
C THR A 627 8.85 -0.60 18.48
N SER A 628 9.91 -1.40 18.50
CA SER A 628 9.90 -2.73 17.91
C SER A 628 9.39 -3.77 18.90
N TYR A 629 8.35 -4.49 18.50
CA TYR A 629 7.86 -5.66 19.22
C TYR A 629 8.32 -6.91 18.52
N MET A 630 8.90 -7.83 19.29
CA MET A 630 9.43 -9.09 18.80
C MET A 630 8.74 -10.21 19.56
N VAL A 631 8.29 -11.23 18.82
CA VAL A 631 7.72 -12.45 19.38
C VAL A 631 8.57 -13.64 18.94
N THR A 632 8.88 -14.51 19.89
CA THR A 632 9.37 -15.86 19.64
C THR A 632 8.18 -16.80 19.63
N VAL A 633 7.89 -17.39 18.47
CA VAL A 633 6.81 -18.37 18.29
C VAL A 633 7.39 -19.77 18.33
N THR A 634 6.77 -20.68 19.08
CA THR A 634 7.16 -22.09 19.17
C THR A 634 6.03 -23.00 18.67
N ASN A 635 6.32 -23.93 17.75
CA ASN A 635 5.35 -24.94 17.27
C ASN A 635 5.23 -26.15 18.23
N GLU A 636 4.42 -27.16 17.86
CA GLU A 636 4.17 -28.36 18.67
C GLU A 636 5.44 -29.21 18.84
N GLU A 637 6.36 -29.10 17.88
CA GLU A 637 7.63 -29.81 17.78
C GLU A 637 8.76 -29.11 18.55
N GLY A 638 8.50 -27.94 19.15
CA GLY A 638 9.46 -27.20 19.96
C GLY A 638 10.38 -26.24 19.19
N CYS A 639 10.18 -26.08 17.88
CA CYS A 639 10.95 -25.19 17.04
C CYS A 639 10.53 -23.74 17.17
N VAL A 640 11.53 -22.86 17.25
CA VAL A 640 11.35 -21.44 17.52
C VAL A 640 11.63 -20.59 16.28
N LYS A 641 10.80 -19.58 16.04
CA LYS A 641 11.06 -18.53 15.06
C LYS A 641 10.73 -17.17 15.65
N GLU A 642 11.64 -16.23 15.46
CA GLU A 642 11.41 -14.83 15.80
C GLU A 642 10.72 -14.11 14.64
N SER A 643 9.74 -13.28 14.99
CA SER A 643 9.13 -12.30 14.10
C SER A 643 9.10 -10.95 14.81
N SER A 644 9.32 -9.87 14.07
CA SER A 644 9.33 -8.52 14.62
C SER A 644 8.48 -7.59 13.78
N VAL A 645 7.74 -6.72 14.45
CA VAL A 645 7.03 -5.60 13.82
C VAL A 645 7.54 -4.31 14.46
N LEU A 646 7.75 -3.28 13.64
CA LEU A 646 8.02 -1.93 14.11
C LEU A 646 6.68 -1.18 14.15
N ILE A 647 6.31 -0.69 15.33
CA ILE A 647 5.19 0.22 15.49
C ILE A 647 5.73 1.64 15.44
N VAL A 648 5.31 2.38 14.41
CA VAL A 648 5.62 3.80 14.24
C VAL A 648 4.58 4.61 15.01
N VAL A 649 5.04 5.50 15.88
CA VAL A 649 4.18 6.34 16.72
C VAL A 649 4.24 7.76 16.19
N ASN A 650 3.19 8.16 15.47
CA ASN A 650 3.04 9.51 14.94
C ASN A 650 2.71 10.48 16.08
N GLU A 651 3.40 11.61 16.11
CA GLU A 651 3.12 12.66 17.10
C GLU A 651 1.74 13.29 16.83
N LEU A 652 1.02 13.63 17.90
CA LEU A 652 -0.21 14.41 17.79
C LEU A 652 0.14 15.84 17.31
N PRO A 653 -0.69 16.47 16.46
CA PRO A 653 -0.45 17.84 16.03
C PRO A 653 -0.48 18.80 17.24
N ALA A 654 0.51 19.68 17.32
CA ALA A 654 0.62 20.70 18.37
C ALA A 654 -0.27 21.92 18.03
N VAL A 655 -1.58 21.74 18.13
CA VAL A 655 -2.59 22.71 17.68
C VAL A 655 -2.52 24.02 18.47
N LEU A 656 -2.19 25.12 17.78
CA LEU A 656 -2.27 26.48 18.30
C LEU A 656 -3.43 27.23 17.64
N ILE A 657 -4.25 27.93 18.44
CA ILE A 657 -5.26 28.87 17.94
C ILE A 657 -4.71 30.29 18.09
N GLU A 658 -4.62 31.02 16.99
CA GLU A 658 -4.22 32.43 16.94
C GLU A 658 -5.41 33.32 16.55
N GLY A 659 -5.48 34.52 17.13
CA GLY A 659 -6.54 35.49 16.86
C GLY A 659 -6.58 36.59 17.91
N VAL A 660 -7.58 37.46 17.83
CA VAL A 660 -7.90 38.40 18.92
C VAL A 660 -8.88 37.71 19.87
N PHE A 661 -8.56 37.68 21.17
CA PHE A 661 -9.31 36.93 22.19
C PHE A 661 -10.15 37.79 23.13
N GLU A 662 -10.04 39.11 23.02
CA GLU A 662 -10.87 40.08 23.75
C GLU A 662 -11.53 40.99 22.72
N LEU A 663 -12.86 41.06 22.74
CA LEU A 663 -13.67 41.79 21.77
C LEU A 663 -14.74 42.62 22.48
N CYS A 664 -15.23 43.67 21.81
CA CYS A 664 -16.43 44.37 22.25
C CYS A 664 -17.68 43.70 21.69
N ASN A 665 -18.80 43.74 22.42
CA ASN A 665 -20.06 43.17 21.95
C ASN A 665 -20.47 43.78 20.59
N GLY A 666 -20.53 42.96 19.55
CA GLY A 666 -20.81 43.37 18.17
C GLY A 666 -19.61 43.25 17.21
N ASP A 667 -18.40 43.08 17.74
CA ASP A 667 -17.20 42.85 16.94
C ASP A 667 -17.08 41.39 16.46
N SER A 668 -16.20 41.17 15.49
CA SER A 668 -15.85 39.85 14.99
C SER A 668 -14.33 39.66 14.95
N THR A 669 -13.89 38.43 15.18
CA THR A 669 -12.47 38.04 15.11
C THR A 669 -12.31 36.83 14.19
N THR A 670 -11.14 36.70 13.58
CA THR A 670 -10.76 35.50 12.85
C THR A 670 -9.88 34.64 13.75
N LEU A 671 -10.33 33.41 14.03
CA LEU A 671 -9.52 32.41 14.73
C LEU A 671 -8.88 31.50 13.70
N THR A 672 -7.57 31.31 13.78
CA THR A 672 -6.80 30.45 12.88
C THR A 672 -6.13 29.34 13.69
N ALA A 673 -6.38 28.09 13.33
CA ALA A 673 -5.72 26.93 13.91
C ALA A 673 -4.54 26.47 13.03
N SER A 674 -3.42 26.11 13.64
CA SER A 674 -2.21 25.62 12.95
C SER A 674 -2.14 24.09 12.84
N ASP A 675 -1.16 23.61 12.07
CA ASP A 675 -0.64 22.23 12.07
C ASP A 675 -1.65 21.13 11.69
N GLY A 676 -2.62 21.46 10.84
CA GLY A 676 -3.66 20.54 10.38
C GLY A 676 -3.75 20.31 8.88
N ALA A 677 -4.00 19.06 8.49
CA ALA A 677 -4.51 18.68 7.18
C ALA A 677 -6.03 18.91 7.08
N THR A 678 -6.77 18.59 8.16
CA THR A 678 -8.21 18.87 8.30
C THR A 678 -8.54 19.46 9.66
N TYR A 679 -9.63 20.22 9.73
CA TYR A 679 -10.07 20.95 10.91
C TYR A 679 -11.55 20.64 11.16
N LEU A 680 -11.96 20.60 12.42
CA LEU A 680 -13.35 20.55 12.84
C LEU A 680 -13.55 21.42 14.06
N TRP A 681 -14.22 22.56 13.89
CA TRP A 681 -14.56 23.46 14.97
C TRP A 681 -15.86 23.01 15.66
N ASN A 682 -16.04 23.37 16.94
CA ASN A 682 -17.30 23.16 17.66
C ASN A 682 -18.48 23.99 17.08
N THR A 683 -18.21 24.92 16.16
CA THR A 683 -19.21 25.61 15.33
C THR A 683 -19.72 24.74 14.17
N GLY A 684 -19.01 23.66 13.82
CA GLY A 684 -19.24 22.80 12.67
C GLY A 684 -18.43 23.17 11.41
N ASP A 685 -17.64 24.24 11.46
CA ASP A 685 -16.77 24.66 10.35
C ASP A 685 -15.56 23.73 10.21
N THR A 686 -15.06 23.58 8.98
CA THR A 686 -13.97 22.64 8.64
C THR A 686 -12.71 23.29 8.05
N THR A 687 -12.63 24.62 8.09
CA THR A 687 -11.50 25.39 7.56
C THR A 687 -10.50 25.73 8.66
N ALA A 688 -9.23 25.93 8.27
CA ALA A 688 -8.15 26.33 9.18
C ALA A 688 -8.41 27.67 9.87
N ALA A 689 -9.17 28.56 9.23
CA ALA A 689 -9.60 29.84 9.79
C ALA A 689 -11.13 29.96 9.79
N ILE A 690 -11.68 30.50 10.87
CA ILE A 690 -13.11 30.81 11.03
C ILE A 690 -13.29 32.25 11.49
N VAL A 691 -14.39 32.88 11.11
CA VAL A 691 -14.78 34.22 11.59
C VAL A 691 -15.92 34.06 12.58
N VAL A 692 -15.73 34.56 13.79
CA VAL A 692 -16.70 34.43 14.88
C VAL A 692 -17.07 35.80 15.45
N SER A 693 -18.35 35.96 15.81
CA SER A 693 -18.90 37.18 16.41
C SER A 693 -19.75 36.84 17.65
N PRO A 694 -19.12 36.33 18.72
CA PRO A 694 -19.84 35.97 19.94
C PRO A 694 -20.42 37.21 20.63
N ILE A 695 -21.61 37.07 21.23
CA ILE A 695 -22.30 38.15 21.99
C ILE A 695 -22.13 38.02 23.50
N ALA A 696 -21.39 37.01 23.95
CA ALA A 696 -21.03 36.70 25.33
C ALA A 696 -19.78 35.80 25.32
N ASP A 697 -19.09 35.70 26.46
CA ASP A 697 -17.91 34.85 26.62
C ASP A 697 -18.17 33.43 26.06
N THR A 698 -17.42 33.07 25.03
CA THR A 698 -17.65 31.82 24.29
C THR A 698 -16.33 31.09 24.08
N THR A 699 -16.30 29.81 24.42
CA THR A 699 -15.16 28.93 24.16
C THR A 699 -15.30 28.32 22.77
N PHE A 700 -14.29 28.54 21.92
CA PHE A 700 -14.15 27.85 20.64
C PHE A 700 -13.14 26.73 20.79
N MET A 701 -13.48 25.57 20.27
CA MET A 701 -12.65 24.38 20.29
C MET A 701 -12.50 23.87 18.87
N VAL A 702 -11.29 23.44 18.52
CA VAL A 702 -10.98 22.84 17.23
C VAL A 702 -10.29 21.50 17.45
N THR A 703 -10.79 20.48 16.74
CA THR A 703 -10.10 19.22 16.55
C THR A 703 -9.37 19.30 15.21
N VAL A 704 -8.07 19.06 15.21
CA VAL A 704 -7.21 19.13 14.03
C VAL A 704 -6.61 17.78 13.77
N THR A 705 -6.73 17.30 12.55
CA THR A 705 -6.11 16.06 12.09
C THR A 705 -4.93 16.40 11.21
N ASN A 706 -3.74 15.87 11.52
CA ASN A 706 -2.55 16.03 10.66
C ASN A 706 -2.61 15.10 9.43
N ASP A 707 -1.60 15.20 8.55
CA ASP A 707 -1.53 14.38 7.33
C ASP A 707 -1.44 12.86 7.62
N GLU A 708 -0.97 12.50 8.81
CA GLU A 708 -0.83 11.12 9.28
C GLU A 708 -2.06 10.59 10.03
N GLY A 709 -3.17 11.34 10.02
CA GLY A 709 -4.45 10.91 10.60
C GLY A 709 -4.59 11.10 12.12
N CYS A 710 -3.62 11.73 12.79
CA CYS A 710 -3.66 11.96 14.24
C CYS A 710 -4.39 13.23 14.64
N GLU A 711 -5.25 13.13 15.65
CA GLU A 711 -6.09 14.21 16.14
C GLU A 711 -5.50 14.91 17.36
N GLY A 712 -5.37 16.23 17.29
CA GLY A 712 -5.07 17.10 18.42
C GLY A 712 -6.22 18.08 18.66
N GLU A 713 -6.47 18.44 19.92
CA GLU A 713 -7.50 19.42 20.28
C GLU A 713 -6.86 20.66 20.89
N SER A 714 -7.44 21.81 20.57
CA SER A 714 -7.14 23.06 21.25
C SER A 714 -8.42 23.84 21.48
N SER A 715 -8.43 24.67 22.52
CA SER A 715 -9.56 25.54 22.82
C SER A 715 -9.08 26.90 23.30
N VAL A 716 -9.85 27.93 22.96
CA VAL A 716 -9.61 29.30 23.38
C VAL A 716 -10.92 29.91 23.86
N LEU A 717 -10.87 30.71 24.92
CA LEU A 717 -11.97 31.51 25.40
C LEU A 717 -11.89 32.90 24.77
N ILE A 718 -12.95 33.30 24.07
CA ILE A 718 -13.11 34.69 23.62
C ILE A 718 -13.92 35.41 24.68
N VAL A 719 -13.33 36.44 25.29
CA VAL A 719 -13.98 37.32 26.26
C VAL A 719 -14.67 38.45 25.49
N VAL A 720 -15.97 38.63 25.74
CA VAL A 720 -16.77 39.66 25.09
C VAL A 720 -17.11 40.74 26.12
N ASN A 721 -16.44 41.87 26.01
CA ASN A 721 -16.63 43.03 26.86
C ASN A 721 -17.93 43.75 26.49
N GLU A 722 -18.72 44.12 27.49
CA GLU A 722 -19.95 44.90 27.28
C GLU A 722 -19.62 46.32 26.79
N LEU A 723 -20.49 46.88 25.94
CA LEU A 723 -20.39 48.28 25.51
C LEU A 723 -20.70 49.21 26.71
N PRO A 724 -20.08 50.40 26.79
CA PRO A 724 -20.37 51.37 27.85
C PRO A 724 -21.82 51.86 27.81
N ASP A 725 -22.48 51.97 28.97
CA ASP A 725 -23.82 52.56 29.11
C ASP A 725 -23.72 54.10 29.18
N VAL A 726 -23.87 54.76 28.04
CA VAL A 726 -23.63 56.20 27.89
C VAL A 726 -24.88 57.02 28.21
N LEU A 727 -24.78 57.87 29.23
CA LEU A 727 -25.81 58.84 29.60
C LEU A 727 -25.24 60.27 29.58
N ILE A 728 -25.92 61.18 28.88
CA ILE A 728 -25.63 62.62 28.91
C ILE A 728 -26.64 63.30 29.84
N GLY A 729 -26.14 63.93 30.90
CA GLY A 729 -26.92 64.75 31.83
C GLY A 729 -26.57 66.24 31.71
N GLY A 730 -27.50 67.12 32.09
CA GLY A 730 -27.31 68.57 32.05
C GLY A 730 -28.64 69.30 31.94
N ILE A 731 -28.58 70.62 31.77
CA ILE A 731 -29.74 71.43 31.36
C ILE A 731 -29.75 71.48 29.84
N PHE A 732 -30.88 71.13 29.22
CA PHE A 732 -31.01 71.02 27.75
C PHE A 732 -31.81 72.16 27.11
N GLU A 733 -32.38 73.06 27.91
CA GLU A 733 -33.07 74.28 27.46
C GLU A 733 -32.43 75.49 28.15
N LEU A 734 -31.97 76.48 27.38
CA LEU A 734 -31.24 77.65 27.86
C LEU A 734 -31.78 78.93 27.21
N CYS A 735 -31.60 80.08 27.86
CA CYS A 735 -31.80 81.37 27.22
C CYS A 735 -30.55 81.79 26.43
N ASN A 736 -30.72 82.52 25.33
CA ASN A 736 -29.61 83.00 24.53
C ASN A 736 -28.64 83.85 25.37
N GLY A 737 -27.39 83.41 25.47
CA GLY A 737 -26.36 84.01 26.32
C GLY A 737 -26.02 83.19 27.58
N ASP A 738 -26.83 82.21 27.95
CA ASP A 738 -26.55 81.29 29.05
C ASP A 738 -25.57 80.18 28.63
N SER A 739 -24.98 79.53 29.64
CA SER A 739 -24.14 78.35 29.47
C SER A 739 -24.64 77.20 30.34
N THR A 740 -24.58 75.97 29.83
CA THR A 740 -24.85 74.74 30.58
C THR A 740 -23.60 73.88 30.66
N THR A 741 -23.53 73.02 31.68
CA THR A 741 -22.53 71.95 31.75
C THR A 741 -23.20 70.65 31.32
N LEU A 742 -22.70 70.02 30.26
CA LEU A 742 -23.09 68.67 29.87
C LEU A 742 -22.11 67.68 30.50
N THR A 743 -22.64 66.67 31.18
CA THR A 743 -21.85 65.60 31.82
C THR A 743 -22.20 64.28 31.18
N ALA A 744 -21.22 63.62 30.58
CA ALA A 744 -21.31 62.24 30.11
C ALA A 744 -20.79 61.28 31.18
N SER A 745 -21.49 60.17 31.38
CA SER A 745 -21.05 59.04 32.24
C SER A 745 -21.03 57.74 31.44
N GLY A 746 -20.38 56.70 31.98
CA GLY A 746 -20.44 55.35 31.41
C GLY A 746 -19.10 54.76 30.94
N GLY A 747 -18.01 55.53 30.94
CA GLY A 747 -16.70 55.04 30.52
C GLY A 747 -15.51 55.75 31.16
N ALA A 748 -14.32 55.37 30.72
CA ALA A 748 -13.02 55.82 31.20
C ALA A 748 -12.53 57.08 30.48
N THR A 749 -12.76 57.15 29.17
CA THR A 749 -12.41 58.31 28.32
C THR A 749 -13.61 58.80 27.53
N TYR A 750 -13.57 60.07 27.16
CA TYR A 750 -14.65 60.77 26.47
C TYR A 750 -14.06 61.52 25.28
N LEU A 751 -14.80 61.64 24.20
CA LEU A 751 -14.48 62.52 23.08
C LEU A 751 -15.77 63.16 22.57
N TRP A 752 -15.90 64.46 22.82
CA TRP A 752 -17.03 65.24 22.33
C TRP A 752 -16.80 65.70 20.89
N ASN A 753 -17.87 65.94 20.14
CA ASN A 753 -17.81 66.56 18.82
C ASN A 753 -17.27 68.02 18.85
N THR A 754 -17.11 68.61 20.04
CA THR A 754 -16.38 69.87 20.26
C THR A 754 -14.85 69.70 20.22
N GLY A 755 -14.36 68.46 20.34
CA GLY A 755 -12.96 68.09 20.50
C GLY A 755 -12.51 67.95 21.95
N ASP A 756 -13.38 68.20 22.93
CA ASP A 756 -13.07 68.03 24.35
C ASP A 756 -13.02 66.56 24.74
N THR A 757 -12.17 66.21 25.71
CA THR A 757 -11.93 64.82 26.15
C THR A 757 -12.33 64.55 27.60
N THR A 758 -13.01 65.50 28.24
CA THR A 758 -13.43 65.41 29.64
C THR A 758 -14.85 64.88 29.76
N ALA A 759 -15.15 64.19 30.87
CA ALA A 759 -16.50 63.72 31.21
C ALA A 759 -17.54 64.86 31.32
N ALA A 760 -17.08 66.10 31.53
CA ALA A 760 -17.93 67.28 31.58
C ALA A 760 -17.40 68.36 30.64
N ILE A 761 -18.30 69.01 29.90
CA ILE A 761 -18.00 70.17 29.05
C ILE A 761 -18.96 71.31 29.38
N VAL A 762 -18.49 72.55 29.27
CA VAL A 762 -19.33 73.75 29.40
C VAL A 762 -19.59 74.28 28.01
N VAL A 763 -20.86 74.41 27.64
CA VAL A 763 -21.29 74.85 26.31
C VAL A 763 -22.22 76.05 26.43
N SER A 764 -22.06 77.00 25.50
CA SER A 764 -22.87 78.23 25.41
C SER A 764 -23.34 78.43 23.97
N PRO A 765 -24.20 77.53 23.43
CA PRO A 765 -24.69 77.65 22.07
C PRO A 765 -25.59 78.89 21.92
N THR A 766 -25.53 79.56 20.75
CA THR A 766 -26.39 80.71 20.42
C THR A 766 -27.61 80.32 19.57
N THR A 767 -27.66 79.06 19.13
CA THR A 767 -28.76 78.44 18.37
C THR A 767 -28.85 76.97 18.78
N ASP A 768 -29.98 76.31 18.52
CA ASP A 768 -30.14 74.88 18.79
C ASP A 768 -28.95 74.08 18.24
N THR A 769 -28.26 73.37 19.12
CA THR A 769 -27.00 72.69 18.80
C THR A 769 -26.98 71.29 19.39
N SER A 770 -26.62 70.30 18.57
CA SER A 770 -26.45 68.91 19.01
C SER A 770 -25.01 68.66 19.46
N TYR A 771 -24.87 68.11 20.65
CA TYR A 771 -23.59 67.65 21.20
C TYR A 771 -23.58 66.13 21.24
N MET A 772 -22.52 65.54 20.71
CA MET A 772 -22.31 64.10 20.65
C MET A 772 -21.04 63.76 21.39
N VAL A 773 -21.06 62.67 22.16
CA VAL A 773 -19.90 62.15 22.88
C VAL A 773 -19.69 60.69 22.50
N THR A 774 -18.46 60.35 22.14
CA THR A 774 -17.96 58.98 22.06
C THR A 774 -17.35 58.65 23.42
N VAL A 775 -17.83 57.60 24.07
CA VAL A 775 -17.34 57.16 25.38
C VAL A 775 -16.65 55.82 25.22
N THR A 776 -15.42 55.71 25.72
CA THR A 776 -14.66 54.46 25.74
C THR A 776 -14.57 53.96 27.17
N ASN A 777 -14.93 52.70 27.43
CA ASN A 777 -14.74 52.08 28.75
C ASN A 777 -13.27 51.69 29.02
N ASP A 778 -12.98 51.18 30.21
CA ASP A 778 -11.62 50.73 30.60
C ASP A 778 -11.08 49.58 29.73
N GLU A 779 -11.99 48.82 29.10
CA GLU A 779 -11.68 47.68 28.24
C GLU A 779 -11.57 48.05 26.74
N GLY A 780 -11.62 49.35 26.42
CA GLY A 780 -11.42 49.86 25.06
C GLY A 780 -12.64 49.86 24.14
N CYS A 781 -13.84 49.53 24.64
CA CYS A 781 -15.08 49.53 23.87
C CYS A 781 -15.72 50.92 23.80
N GLU A 782 -16.17 51.31 22.61
CA GLU A 782 -16.72 52.65 22.31
C GLU A 782 -18.23 52.61 22.03
N GLU A 783 -18.96 53.60 22.55
CA GLU A 783 -20.38 53.86 22.22
C GLU A 783 -20.60 55.37 22.06
N GLU A 784 -21.49 55.78 21.15
CA GLU A 784 -21.84 57.18 20.90
C GLU A 784 -23.22 57.54 21.46
N SER A 785 -23.33 58.71 22.08
CA SER A 785 -24.61 59.28 22.49
C SER A 785 -24.68 60.75 22.11
N SER A 786 -25.88 61.27 21.87
CA SER A 786 -26.09 62.67 21.49
C SER A 786 -27.28 63.29 22.21
N VAL A 787 -27.19 64.59 22.47
CA VAL A 787 -28.28 65.40 23.03
C VAL A 787 -28.39 66.73 22.28
N LEU A 788 -29.62 67.22 22.10
CA LEU A 788 -29.90 68.53 21.52
C LEU A 788 -30.09 69.56 22.64
N ILE A 789 -29.36 70.66 22.57
CA ILE A 789 -29.58 71.83 23.43
C ILE A 789 -30.43 72.83 22.66
N VAL A 790 -31.57 73.21 23.22
CA VAL A 790 -32.49 74.20 22.67
C VAL A 790 -32.18 75.58 23.27
N VAL A 791 -32.04 76.59 22.42
CA VAL A 791 -31.70 77.97 22.82
C VAL A 791 -32.88 78.89 22.58
N ASN A 792 -33.53 79.31 23.66
CA ASN A 792 -34.69 80.20 23.65
C ASN A 792 -34.25 81.67 23.48
N GLU A 793 -34.98 82.45 22.70
CA GLU A 793 -34.69 83.87 22.49
C GLU A 793 -35.02 84.72 23.74
N LEU A 794 -34.26 85.80 23.96
CA LEU A 794 -34.55 86.78 25.02
C LEU A 794 -35.78 87.64 24.63
N PRO A 795 -36.60 88.10 25.59
CA PRO A 795 -37.73 89.00 25.30
C PRO A 795 -37.26 90.35 24.73
N ASP A 796 -37.95 90.85 23.70
CA ASP A 796 -37.75 92.19 23.14
C ASP A 796 -38.59 93.22 23.92
N VAL A 797 -37.95 94.00 24.81
CA VAL A 797 -38.63 94.87 25.78
C VAL A 797 -38.72 96.30 25.28
N LEU A 798 -39.96 96.82 25.22
CA LEU A 798 -40.25 98.21 24.85
C LEU A 798 -41.12 98.90 25.89
N ILE A 799 -40.76 100.12 26.31
CA ILE A 799 -41.56 100.99 27.21
C ILE A 799 -42.18 102.15 26.40
N GLU A 800 -43.50 102.28 26.46
CA GLU A 800 -44.27 103.36 25.82
C GLU A 800 -45.00 104.23 26.87
N GLY A 801 -45.15 105.53 26.61
CA GLY A 801 -45.87 106.46 27.48
C GLY A 801 -45.56 107.92 27.16
N VAL A 802 -46.15 108.84 27.92
CA VAL A 802 -45.75 110.27 27.88
C VAL A 802 -44.59 110.47 28.84
N PHE A 803 -43.48 110.99 28.34
CA PHE A 803 -42.23 111.13 29.10
C PHE A 803 -41.97 112.55 29.66
N GLU A 804 -42.86 113.52 29.40
CA GLU A 804 -42.73 114.90 29.89
C GLU A 804 -44.12 115.52 30.20
N PHE A 805 -44.32 116.09 31.40
CA PHE A 805 -45.57 116.74 31.84
C PHE A 805 -45.37 117.75 32.99
N CYS A 806 -46.40 118.55 33.34
CA CYS A 806 -46.34 119.55 34.42
C CYS A 806 -46.46 118.89 35.82
N ASN A 807 -45.85 119.48 36.84
CA ASN A 807 -45.90 119.03 38.22
C ASN A 807 -47.35 119.00 38.73
N GLY A 808 -47.80 117.82 39.16
CA GLY A 808 -49.19 117.55 39.54
C GLY A 808 -49.94 116.65 38.55
N ASP A 809 -49.41 116.44 37.34
CA ASP A 809 -49.94 115.48 36.37
C ASP A 809 -49.40 114.06 36.61
N SER A 810 -50.01 113.07 35.95
CA SER A 810 -49.61 111.66 35.99
C SER A 810 -49.61 111.07 34.58
N THR A 811 -48.68 110.14 34.31
CA THR A 811 -48.60 109.40 33.04
C THR A 811 -48.71 107.90 33.27
N THR A 812 -49.10 107.15 32.25
CA THR A 812 -49.05 105.67 32.26
C THR A 812 -47.87 105.21 31.43
N LEU A 813 -46.96 104.45 32.04
CA LEU A 813 -45.90 103.72 31.35
C LEU A 813 -46.37 102.29 31.09
N THR A 814 -46.25 101.81 29.85
CA THR A 814 -46.60 100.45 29.46
C THR A 814 -45.38 99.74 28.89
N ALA A 815 -44.97 98.65 29.51
CA ALA A 815 -43.97 97.72 29.00
C ALA A 815 -44.63 96.59 28.23
N SER A 816 -43.96 96.12 27.17
CA SER A 816 -44.35 94.96 26.36
C SER A 816 -43.15 94.02 26.16
N GLY A 817 -43.38 92.84 25.58
CA GLY A 817 -42.31 91.88 25.24
C GLY A 817 -42.30 90.57 26.04
N GLY A 818 -43.17 90.40 27.04
CA GLY A 818 -43.24 89.17 27.83
C GLY A 818 -44.56 88.96 28.57
N VAL A 819 -44.57 87.96 29.44
CA VAL A 819 -45.76 87.52 30.21
C VAL A 819 -45.72 87.91 31.68
N SER A 820 -44.56 88.29 32.21
CA SER A 820 -44.46 88.92 33.53
C SER A 820 -43.50 90.10 33.52
N TYR A 821 -43.75 91.06 34.41
CA TYR A 821 -43.09 92.35 34.47
C TYR A 821 -42.69 92.60 35.93
N GLN A 822 -41.58 93.29 36.14
CA GLN A 822 -41.15 93.76 37.46
C GLN A 822 -40.51 95.14 37.31
N TRP A 823 -41.20 96.15 37.80
CA TRP A 823 -40.71 97.52 37.78
C TRP A 823 -39.87 97.82 39.03
N ASN A 824 -38.94 98.78 38.92
CA ASN A 824 -38.20 99.32 40.06
C ASN A 824 -39.08 100.05 41.09
N THR A 825 -40.36 100.32 40.77
CA THR A 825 -41.39 100.77 41.72
C THR A 825 -41.88 99.66 42.64
N GLY A 826 -41.63 98.40 42.30
CA GLY A 826 -42.19 97.21 42.94
C GLY A 826 -43.46 96.67 42.27
N ASP A 827 -43.98 97.34 41.24
CA ASP A 827 -45.15 96.87 40.50
C ASP A 827 -44.81 95.70 39.57
N THR A 828 -45.78 94.81 39.36
CA THR A 828 -45.61 93.61 38.53
C THR A 828 -46.55 93.56 37.32
N THR A 829 -47.21 94.67 37.00
CA THR A 829 -48.13 94.78 35.87
C THR A 829 -47.43 95.35 34.64
N ALA A 830 -47.92 94.99 33.45
CA ALA A 830 -47.39 95.52 32.19
C ALA A 830 -47.51 97.05 32.09
N ALA A 831 -48.51 97.65 32.72
CA ALA A 831 -48.67 99.10 32.79
C ALA A 831 -48.64 99.59 34.25
N ILE A 832 -47.98 100.72 34.48
CA ILE A 832 -47.92 101.43 35.76
C ILE A 832 -48.32 102.89 35.56
N VAL A 833 -48.99 103.49 36.54
CA VAL A 833 -49.30 104.93 36.55
C VAL A 833 -48.33 105.61 37.49
N VAL A 834 -47.61 106.61 36.98
CA VAL A 834 -46.56 107.30 37.72
C VAL A 834 -46.83 108.81 37.77
N SER A 835 -46.60 109.41 38.93
CA SER A 835 -46.74 110.86 39.17
C SER A 835 -45.53 111.40 39.94
N PRO A 836 -44.31 111.29 39.39
CA PRO A 836 -43.12 111.84 40.01
C PRO A 836 -43.22 113.36 40.16
N VAL A 837 -42.63 113.91 41.23
CA VAL A 837 -42.56 115.36 41.51
C VAL A 837 -41.24 116.00 41.04
N ALA A 838 -40.35 115.19 40.46
CA ALA A 838 -39.06 115.56 39.87
C ALA A 838 -38.65 114.48 38.86
N ASP A 839 -37.67 114.77 38.00
CA ASP A 839 -37.20 113.81 36.99
C ASP A 839 -36.84 112.45 37.61
N THR A 840 -37.43 111.36 37.11
CA THR A 840 -37.33 110.01 37.70
C THR A 840 -37.15 108.95 36.62
N GLU A 841 -36.26 107.98 36.85
CA GLU A 841 -36.03 106.83 35.96
C GLU A 841 -36.86 105.61 36.41
N TYR A 842 -37.50 104.95 35.45
CA TYR A 842 -38.25 103.71 35.64
C TYR A 842 -37.59 102.59 34.83
N LEU A 843 -37.27 101.50 35.52
CA LEU A 843 -36.67 100.27 34.97
C LEU A 843 -37.69 99.14 35.08
N VAL A 844 -37.84 98.33 34.04
CA VAL A 844 -38.65 97.11 34.04
C VAL A 844 -37.82 95.91 33.64
N THR A 845 -37.92 94.82 34.40
CA THR A 845 -37.46 93.48 34.03
C THR A 845 -38.67 92.71 33.49
N VAL A 846 -38.57 92.16 32.27
CA VAL A 846 -39.63 91.43 31.60
C VAL A 846 -39.21 89.99 31.38
N THR A 847 -40.11 89.05 31.68
CA THR A 847 -39.91 87.60 31.47
C THR A 847 -40.88 87.08 30.42
N ASN A 848 -40.39 86.34 29.42
CA ASN A 848 -41.24 85.68 28.39
C ASN A 848 -41.79 84.32 28.86
N ASP A 849 -42.52 83.63 27.97
CA ASP A 849 -43.11 82.30 28.23
C ASP A 849 -42.05 81.21 28.48
N ASP A 850 -40.84 81.40 27.95
CA ASP A 850 -39.70 80.47 28.07
C ASP A 850 -38.82 80.76 29.31
N ALA A 851 -39.34 81.57 30.24
CA ALA A 851 -38.68 82.00 31.48
C ALA A 851 -37.38 82.83 31.30
N CYS A 852 -37.11 83.34 30.09
CA CYS A 852 -35.98 84.22 29.80
C CYS A 852 -36.30 85.67 30.18
N THR A 853 -35.32 86.41 30.70
CA THR A 853 -35.49 87.78 31.21
C THR A 853 -34.68 88.82 30.43
N ALA A 854 -35.22 90.02 30.26
CA ALA A 854 -34.50 91.20 29.73
C ALA A 854 -34.98 92.49 30.43
N GLU A 855 -34.15 93.54 30.42
CA GLU A 855 -34.41 94.81 31.11
C GLU A 855 -34.50 96.00 30.15
N ALA A 856 -35.36 96.97 30.45
CA ALA A 856 -35.43 98.26 29.75
C ALA A 856 -35.69 99.42 30.75
N ALA A 857 -35.15 100.61 30.46
CA ALA A 857 -35.30 101.81 31.30
C ALA A 857 -35.76 103.03 30.50
N VAL A 858 -36.52 103.92 31.14
CA VAL A 858 -36.93 105.22 30.59
C VAL A 858 -36.91 106.31 31.66
N GLN A 859 -36.62 107.55 31.26
CA GLN A 859 -36.60 108.73 32.15
C GLN A 859 -37.83 109.62 31.92
N ILE A 860 -38.52 110.00 32.99
CA ILE A 860 -39.62 110.97 32.99
C ILE A 860 -39.10 112.36 33.41
N VAL A 861 -39.52 113.41 32.72
CA VAL A 861 -39.19 114.83 32.99
C VAL A 861 -40.42 115.59 33.53
N VAL A 862 -40.28 116.37 34.61
CA VAL A 862 -41.39 117.07 35.29
C VAL A 862 -41.18 118.61 35.31
N ASN A 863 -42.11 119.36 34.70
CA ASN A 863 -42.05 120.84 34.57
C ASN A 863 -42.76 121.58 35.72
N GLU A 864 -42.19 122.64 36.31
CA GLU A 864 -42.81 123.42 37.42
C GLU A 864 -43.97 124.34 36.98
N LEU A 865 -44.93 124.67 37.88
CA LEU A 865 -46.04 125.61 37.62
C LEU A 865 -45.60 127.10 37.71
N PRO A 866 -46.19 128.05 36.93
CA PRO A 866 -45.83 129.46 36.99
C PRO A 866 -46.37 130.17 38.25
N VAL A 867 -45.61 131.12 38.82
CA VAL A 867 -46.02 131.89 40.01
C VAL A 867 -46.73 133.18 39.60
N VAL A 868 -48.01 133.36 39.99
CA VAL A 868 -48.84 134.52 39.59
C VAL A 868 -49.26 135.41 40.77
N THR A 869 -49.19 136.73 40.59
CA THR A 869 -49.56 137.73 41.62
C THR A 869 -50.35 138.91 41.04
N LEU A 870 -51.18 139.57 41.86
CA LEU A 870 -51.97 140.75 41.49
C LEU A 870 -51.97 141.80 42.61
N ASN A 871 -51.54 143.03 42.30
CA ASN A 871 -51.58 144.19 43.21
C ASN A 871 -51.89 145.51 42.47
N LEU A 872 -53.14 145.96 42.50
CA LEU A 872 -53.69 147.20 41.95
C LEU A 872 -53.35 148.38 42.86
N GLU A 873 -52.68 149.40 42.32
CA GLU A 873 -52.25 150.60 43.08
C GLU A 873 -53.42 151.46 43.60
N GLN A 874 -54.55 151.46 42.90
CA GLN A 874 -55.77 152.14 43.30
C GLN A 874 -56.89 151.12 43.48
N ALA A 875 -57.39 151.01 44.71
CA ALA A 875 -58.46 150.09 45.08
C ALA A 875 -59.77 150.80 45.48
N VAL A 876 -59.81 152.14 45.46
CA VAL A 876 -61.01 152.93 45.74
C VAL A 876 -61.17 153.99 44.66
N PHE A 877 -62.35 154.01 44.02
CA PHE A 877 -62.68 154.91 42.91
C PHE A 877 -63.93 155.72 43.25
N CYS A 878 -64.00 156.97 42.80
CA CYS A 878 -65.24 157.74 42.92
C CYS A 878 -66.21 157.32 41.81
N LYS A 879 -67.52 157.22 42.10
CA LYS A 879 -68.55 156.82 41.12
C LYS A 879 -68.51 157.62 39.82
N ASN A 880 -68.13 158.90 39.90
CA ASN A 880 -68.08 159.82 38.77
C ASN A 880 -66.66 160.04 38.24
N GLU A 881 -65.70 159.19 38.63
CA GLU A 881 -64.33 159.21 38.10
C GLU A 881 -64.28 158.60 36.70
N SER A 882 -63.23 158.93 35.94
CA SER A 882 -63.03 158.40 34.58
C SER A 882 -62.53 156.95 34.62
N GLU A 883 -62.69 156.21 33.51
CA GLU A 883 -62.18 154.84 33.35
C GLU A 883 -60.66 154.75 33.58
N VAL A 884 -60.19 153.64 34.19
CA VAL A 884 -58.79 153.42 34.57
C VAL A 884 -58.28 152.09 34.03
N VAL A 885 -57.06 152.07 33.46
CA VAL A 885 -56.40 150.84 33.03
C VAL A 885 -55.92 150.06 34.25
N LEU A 886 -56.28 148.78 34.35
CA LEU A 886 -55.80 147.90 35.41
C LEU A 886 -54.35 147.51 35.13
N LEU A 887 -53.48 147.87 36.06
CA LEU A 887 -52.07 147.50 36.10
C LEU A 887 -51.79 146.90 37.48
N GLY A 888 -50.91 145.89 37.55
CA GLY A 888 -50.56 145.23 38.82
C GLY A 888 -50.44 143.71 38.80
N GLY A 889 -50.83 143.05 37.71
CA GLY A 889 -50.67 141.61 37.47
C GLY A 889 -49.27 141.24 36.97
N MET A 890 -48.67 140.21 37.56
CA MET A 890 -47.35 139.67 37.22
C MET A 890 -47.41 138.13 37.20
N PRO A 891 -46.76 137.43 36.23
CA PRO A 891 -45.92 137.96 35.13
C PRO A 891 -46.72 138.70 34.06
N LEU A 892 -46.11 139.63 33.32
CA LEU A 892 -46.81 140.44 32.29
C LEU A 892 -47.33 139.56 31.13
N GLY A 893 -48.51 139.93 30.58
CA GLY A 893 -49.12 139.26 29.42
C GLY A 893 -50.36 138.40 29.75
N GLY A 894 -50.72 138.31 31.03
CA GLY A 894 -51.97 137.73 31.49
C GLY A 894 -53.18 138.65 31.28
N THR A 895 -54.37 138.15 31.61
CA THR A 895 -55.64 138.83 31.36
C THR A 895 -56.36 139.14 32.67
N TYR A 896 -56.92 140.35 32.80
CA TYR A 896 -57.73 140.75 33.95
C TYR A 896 -59.21 140.47 33.68
N ILE A 897 -59.91 139.97 34.69
CA ILE A 897 -61.31 139.55 34.61
C ILE A 897 -62.05 140.10 35.83
N GLY A 898 -63.16 140.81 35.63
CA GLY A 898 -63.97 141.39 36.71
C GLY A 898 -65.16 142.22 36.21
N GLN A 899 -66.13 142.51 37.07
CA GLN A 899 -67.29 143.33 36.69
C GLN A 899 -66.84 144.77 36.39
N GLY A 900 -67.34 145.39 35.32
CA GLY A 900 -66.87 146.71 34.89
C GLY A 900 -65.46 146.70 34.26
N VAL A 901 -64.84 145.53 34.09
CA VAL A 901 -63.58 145.37 33.36
C VAL A 901 -63.85 144.94 31.93
N THR A 902 -63.31 145.66 30.96
CA THR A 902 -63.29 145.24 29.56
C THR A 902 -61.95 145.63 28.96
N ASN A 903 -61.28 144.70 28.28
CA ASN A 903 -59.94 144.89 27.71
C ASN A 903 -58.91 145.44 28.71
N ASN A 904 -58.90 144.89 29.93
CA ASN A 904 -58.05 145.33 31.05
C ASN A 904 -58.29 146.79 31.50
N ILE A 905 -59.39 147.43 31.09
CA ILE A 905 -59.80 148.76 31.53
C ILE A 905 -61.00 148.60 32.47
N PHE A 906 -60.94 149.24 33.64
CA PHE A 906 -61.99 149.26 34.64
C PHE A 906 -62.77 150.59 34.57
N ASP A 907 -64.09 150.51 34.37
CA ASP A 907 -65.02 151.65 34.41
C ASP A 907 -65.78 151.69 35.75
N PRO A 908 -65.47 152.62 36.68
CA PRO A 908 -66.16 152.73 37.97
C PRO A 908 -67.65 153.09 37.82
N SER A 909 -68.02 153.81 36.74
CA SER A 909 -69.39 154.28 36.54
C SER A 909 -70.35 153.14 36.17
N ALA A 910 -69.84 152.13 35.45
CA ALA A 910 -70.58 150.92 35.05
C ALA A 910 -70.91 150.00 36.23
N VAL A 911 -70.17 150.06 37.34
CA VAL A 911 -70.37 149.22 38.52
C VAL A 911 -71.43 149.81 39.47
N GLY A 912 -71.50 151.13 39.58
CA GLY A 912 -72.26 151.80 40.64
C GLY A 912 -71.58 151.67 42.01
N ILE A 913 -72.14 152.25 43.08
CA ILE A 913 -71.52 152.23 44.41
C ILE A 913 -71.53 150.79 44.94
N ASN A 914 -70.39 150.09 44.87
CA ASN A 914 -70.24 148.69 45.25
C ASN A 914 -68.76 148.35 45.54
N THR A 915 -68.50 147.18 46.11
CA THR A 915 -67.16 146.56 46.19
C THR A 915 -67.16 145.26 45.37
N ILE A 916 -66.18 145.07 44.50
CA ILE A 916 -66.07 143.90 43.60
C ILE A 916 -64.63 143.40 43.47
N PRO A 917 -64.40 142.09 43.23
CA PRO A 917 -63.07 141.54 42.95
C PRO A 917 -62.68 141.62 41.47
N ILE A 918 -61.38 141.75 41.22
CA ILE A 918 -60.70 141.69 39.92
C ILE A 918 -59.67 140.54 39.99
N THR A 919 -59.61 139.65 38.98
CA THR A 919 -58.71 138.48 38.90
C THR A 919 -57.75 138.57 37.71
N TYR A 920 -56.51 138.09 37.85
CA TYR A 920 -55.46 138.02 36.85
C TYR A 920 -55.01 136.57 36.60
N VAL A 921 -54.96 136.12 35.34
CA VAL A 921 -54.60 134.74 34.94
C VAL A 921 -53.41 134.73 33.97
N PHE A 922 -52.44 133.81 34.14
CA PHE A 922 -51.25 133.66 33.29
C PHE A 922 -50.97 132.19 32.90
N VAL A 923 -50.43 132.00 31.69
CA VAL A 923 -49.98 130.70 31.13
C VAL A 923 -48.55 130.85 30.66
N ASP A 924 -47.66 129.91 31.04
CA ASP A 924 -46.24 129.97 30.66
C ASP A 924 -45.93 129.31 29.30
N GLY A 925 -44.63 129.28 28.94
CA GLY A 925 -44.14 128.72 27.68
C GLY A 925 -44.19 127.18 27.56
N ASN A 926 -44.39 126.47 28.68
CA ASN A 926 -44.53 125.01 28.72
C ASN A 926 -46.00 124.57 28.82
N GLY A 927 -46.94 125.52 28.78
CA GLY A 927 -48.38 125.28 28.81
C GLY A 927 -48.97 125.13 30.22
N CYS A 928 -48.20 125.34 31.28
CA CYS A 928 -48.69 125.27 32.66
C CYS A 928 -49.38 126.62 33.07
N VAL A 929 -50.42 126.60 33.93
CA VAL A 929 -51.36 127.73 34.18
C VAL A 929 -51.53 128.06 35.68
N ASP A 930 -51.59 129.35 36.08
CA ASP A 930 -51.92 129.82 37.45
C ASP A 930 -52.60 131.24 37.50
N SER A 931 -53.13 131.71 38.65
CA SER A 931 -53.92 132.97 38.78
C SER A 931 -53.92 133.67 40.17
N ALA A 932 -54.26 134.98 40.25
CA ALA A 932 -54.37 135.79 41.50
C ALA A 932 -55.48 136.89 41.47
N SER A 933 -56.07 137.30 42.61
CA SER A 933 -57.23 138.25 42.69
C SER A 933 -57.12 139.36 43.76
N GLN A 934 -57.79 140.51 43.58
CA GLN A 934 -57.87 141.64 44.54
C GLN A 934 -59.22 142.40 44.47
N GLU A 935 -59.71 142.97 45.60
CA GLU A 935 -60.95 143.75 45.68
C GLU A 935 -60.79 145.26 45.40
N VAL A 936 -61.83 145.86 44.79
CA VAL A 936 -61.93 147.28 44.40
C VAL A 936 -63.28 147.87 44.85
N VAL A 937 -63.30 149.09 45.40
CA VAL A 937 -64.46 149.80 45.98
C VAL A 937 -64.82 151.06 45.16
N VAL A 938 -66.11 151.36 44.96
CA VAL A 938 -66.60 152.58 44.27
C VAL A 938 -67.58 153.40 45.13
N GLU A 939 -67.38 154.72 45.35
CA GLU A 939 -68.19 155.56 46.29
C GLU A 939 -68.50 157.05 45.89
N LEU A 940 -69.29 157.82 46.69
CA LEU A 940 -69.73 159.23 46.45
C LEU A 940 -69.04 160.24 47.42
N CYS A 941 -68.51 161.37 46.93
CA CYS A 941 -67.73 162.32 47.77
C CYS A 941 -68.26 163.79 47.78
N VAL A 942 -68.49 164.40 48.96
CA VAL A 942 -68.66 165.87 49.20
C VAL A 942 -67.87 166.27 50.46
N GLY A 943 -66.90 167.20 50.34
CA GLY A 943 -65.77 167.36 51.29
C GLY A 943 -65.97 168.34 52.48
N VAL A 944 -64.99 168.71 53.33
CA VAL A 944 -63.52 168.51 53.51
C VAL A 944 -63.18 168.86 54.99
N ASN A 945 -62.31 168.11 55.71
CA ASN A 945 -61.10 168.58 56.48
C ASN A 945 -60.62 167.74 57.69
N SER A 946 -59.34 168.00 58.03
CA SER A 946 -58.52 167.76 59.26
C SER A 946 -57.62 166.50 59.24
N ILE A 947 -56.28 166.52 59.23
CA ILE A 947 -55.14 167.31 59.81
C ILE A 947 -54.81 167.01 61.31
N VAL A 948 -53.83 166.09 61.46
CA VAL A 948 -52.62 165.98 62.32
C VAL A 948 -52.57 166.58 63.75
N LYS A 949 -52.16 165.73 64.72
CA LYS A 949 -51.81 165.95 66.14
C LYS A 949 -50.44 166.63 66.35
N ASN A 950 -50.27 167.37 67.45
CA ASN A 950 -48.97 167.56 68.11
C ASN A 950 -49.12 167.52 69.66
N GLU A 951 -48.20 166.83 70.33
CA GLU A 951 -48.26 166.36 71.73
C GLU A 951 -47.19 167.02 72.64
N SER A 952 -47.36 168.29 73.06
CA SER A 952 -46.33 168.99 73.87
C SER A 952 -46.84 169.71 75.13
N MET A 953 -48.06 169.41 75.59
CA MET A 953 -48.63 169.88 76.87
C MET A 953 -49.39 168.76 77.59
N HIS A 954 -49.00 168.45 78.83
CA HIS A 954 -49.56 167.35 79.63
C HIS A 954 -50.12 167.86 80.96
N LEU A 955 -51.26 167.30 81.37
CA LEU A 955 -51.92 167.62 82.64
C LEU A 955 -52.22 166.32 83.38
N PHE A 956 -51.76 166.22 84.63
CA PHE A 956 -52.03 165.06 85.46
C PHE A 956 -52.07 165.40 86.97
N PRO A 957 -52.92 164.71 87.76
CA PRO A 957 -54.02 163.87 87.29
C PRO A 957 -55.13 164.71 86.63
N ASN A 958 -55.71 164.22 85.52
CA ASN A 958 -56.84 164.86 84.83
C ASN A 958 -57.77 163.76 84.31
N PRO A 959 -58.93 163.49 84.96
CA PRO A 959 -59.62 164.33 85.94
C PRO A 959 -58.89 164.53 87.29
N SER A 960 -59.07 165.69 87.93
CA SER A 960 -58.41 166.14 89.17
C SER A 960 -59.40 166.41 90.30
N ASP A 961 -58.96 166.33 91.55
CA ASP A 961 -59.69 166.75 92.76
C ASP A 961 -59.47 168.24 93.13
N GLY A 962 -58.77 168.99 92.26
CA GLY A 962 -58.41 170.39 92.48
C GLY A 962 -56.90 170.63 92.46
N ASN A 963 -56.08 169.63 92.77
CA ASN A 963 -54.63 169.72 92.61
C ASN A 963 -54.20 169.10 91.26
N VAL A 964 -53.63 169.91 90.36
CA VAL A 964 -53.16 169.50 89.02
C VAL A 964 -51.72 169.93 88.81
N THR A 965 -50.90 169.02 88.30
CA THR A 965 -49.56 169.32 87.79
C THR A 965 -49.61 169.50 86.28
N ILE A 966 -48.98 170.56 85.77
CA ILE A 966 -48.95 170.90 84.33
C ILE A 966 -47.50 170.95 83.88
N VAL A 967 -47.14 170.05 82.97
CA VAL A 967 -45.79 169.96 82.41
C VAL A 967 -45.79 170.45 80.96
N PHE A 968 -44.90 171.39 80.67
CA PHE A 968 -44.64 171.89 79.32
C PHE A 968 -43.32 171.29 78.81
N GLU A 969 -43.36 170.47 77.77
CA GLU A 969 -42.15 169.89 77.18
C GLU A 969 -41.63 170.78 76.05
N GLY A 970 -40.40 171.30 76.22
CA GLY A 970 -39.71 172.10 75.20
C GLY A 970 -40.06 173.60 75.18
N TRP A 971 -40.86 174.09 76.13
CA TRP A 971 -41.17 175.52 76.24
C TRP A 971 -40.13 176.19 77.14
N LEU A 972 -39.32 177.11 76.58
CA LEU A 972 -38.35 177.91 77.34
C LEU A 972 -38.92 179.32 77.57
N GLY A 973 -38.86 179.81 78.82
CA GLY A 973 -39.30 181.15 79.21
C GLY A 973 -40.64 181.20 79.96
N ASP A 974 -41.09 182.41 80.29
CA ASP A 974 -42.34 182.66 81.03
C ASP A 974 -43.55 182.17 80.21
N VAL A 975 -44.39 181.31 80.80
CA VAL A 975 -45.63 180.84 80.18
C VAL A 975 -46.82 181.54 80.84
N ARG A 976 -47.66 182.20 80.02
CA ARG A 976 -48.92 182.79 80.49
C ARG A 976 -50.01 181.73 80.41
N MET A 977 -50.63 181.46 81.55
CA MET A 977 -51.69 180.47 81.68
C MET A 977 -53.01 181.16 82.02
N GLU A 978 -54.08 180.77 81.32
CA GLU A 978 -55.44 181.19 81.60
C GLU A 978 -56.33 179.95 81.81
N LEU A 979 -56.97 179.86 82.98
CA LEU A 979 -58.02 178.88 83.23
C LEU A 979 -59.35 179.47 82.81
N VAL A 980 -60.06 178.81 81.89
CA VAL A 980 -61.28 179.32 81.27
C VAL A 980 -62.44 178.35 81.53
N ASP A 981 -63.59 178.85 81.98
CA ASP A 981 -64.81 178.03 82.12
C ASP A 981 -65.41 177.67 80.74
N VAL A 982 -66.37 176.75 80.72
CA VAL A 982 -67.06 176.32 79.48
C VAL A 982 -67.84 177.44 78.77
N GLN A 983 -68.17 178.55 79.45
CA GLN A 983 -68.77 179.72 78.81
C GLN A 983 -67.71 180.70 78.25
N GLY A 984 -66.43 180.33 78.30
CA GLY A 984 -65.32 181.12 77.77
C GLY A 984 -64.83 182.23 78.70
N ARG A 985 -65.28 182.27 79.96
CA ARG A 985 -64.86 183.29 80.94
C ARG A 985 -63.60 182.84 81.67
N VAL A 986 -62.62 183.73 81.77
CA VAL A 986 -61.34 183.45 82.45
C VAL A 986 -61.53 183.51 83.97
N ILE A 987 -61.25 182.39 84.64
CA ILE A 987 -61.38 182.19 86.09
C ILE A 987 -60.10 182.62 86.81
N GLN A 988 -58.94 182.29 86.26
CA GLN A 988 -57.63 182.61 86.83
C GLN A 988 -56.60 182.82 85.73
N THR A 989 -55.64 183.72 85.96
CA THR A 989 -54.48 183.92 85.10
C THR A 989 -53.21 183.95 85.94
N GLU A 990 -52.19 183.22 85.50
CA GLU A 990 -50.89 183.18 86.17
C GLU A 990 -49.75 183.13 85.15
N VAL A 991 -48.59 183.64 85.54
CA VAL A 991 -47.35 183.54 84.76
C VAL A 991 -46.37 182.71 85.57
N VAL A 992 -45.86 181.64 84.97
CA VAL A 992 -45.03 180.66 85.67
C VAL A 992 -43.77 180.34 84.89
N THR A 993 -42.68 180.16 85.65
CA THR A 993 -41.32 179.88 85.15
C THR A 993 -40.87 178.45 85.46
N THR A 994 -41.61 177.69 86.27
CA THR A 994 -41.31 176.29 86.63
C THR A 994 -42.56 175.41 86.61
N ALA A 995 -42.39 174.12 86.30
CA ALA A 995 -43.41 173.17 85.82
C ALA A 995 -44.39 172.56 86.87
N GLU A 996 -44.55 173.16 88.05
CA GLU A 996 -45.50 172.68 89.06
C GLU A 996 -46.27 173.85 89.68
N VAL A 997 -47.60 173.86 89.53
CA VAL A 997 -48.50 174.92 90.00
C VAL A 997 -49.69 174.29 90.70
N GLN A 998 -49.95 174.62 91.96
CA GLN A 998 -51.16 174.15 92.66
C GLN A 998 -52.29 175.16 92.50
N LEU A 999 -53.40 174.72 91.89
CA LEU A 999 -54.60 175.53 91.73
C LEU A 999 -55.45 175.42 93.00
N LYS A 1000 -55.51 176.47 93.81
CA LYS A 1000 -56.20 176.44 95.11
C LYS A 1000 -57.69 176.79 94.98
N GLU A 1001 -58.55 175.84 95.36
CA GLU A 1001 -60.02 175.98 95.57
C GLU A 1001 -60.87 176.36 94.32
N ILE A 1002 -60.86 175.53 93.27
CA ILE A 1002 -61.73 175.68 92.08
C ILE A 1002 -62.91 174.68 92.13
N PRO A 1003 -64.18 175.09 91.90
CA PRO A 1003 -65.33 174.19 91.95
C PRO A 1003 -65.28 173.08 90.89
N SER A 1004 -65.89 171.93 91.17
CA SER A 1004 -66.04 170.85 90.20
C SER A 1004 -66.71 171.31 88.90
N GLY A 1005 -66.12 170.94 87.77
CA GLY A 1005 -66.48 171.48 86.46
C GLY A 1005 -65.46 171.17 85.38
N VAL A 1006 -65.86 171.43 84.14
CA VAL A 1006 -64.94 171.38 82.99
C VAL A 1006 -64.35 172.77 82.78
N TYR A 1007 -63.03 172.82 82.69
CA TYR A 1007 -62.28 174.02 82.38
C TYR A 1007 -61.37 173.76 81.19
N TRP A 1008 -60.91 174.84 80.57
CA TRP A 1008 -59.87 174.81 79.56
C TRP A 1008 -58.68 175.58 80.06
N ILE A 1009 -57.52 174.92 80.07
CA ILE A 1009 -56.25 175.59 80.30
C ILE A 1009 -55.72 175.98 78.94
N LYS A 1010 -55.65 177.29 78.72
CA LYS A 1010 -54.94 177.90 77.60
C LYS A 1010 -53.58 178.34 78.10
N ALA A 1011 -52.53 177.82 77.49
CA ALA A 1011 -51.17 178.23 77.74
C ALA A 1011 -50.55 178.79 76.47
N SER A 1012 -49.89 179.93 76.59
CA SER A 1012 -49.16 180.53 75.48
C SER A 1012 -47.86 181.18 75.93
N ASN A 1013 -46.88 181.14 75.03
CA ASN A 1013 -45.70 181.99 75.02
C ASN A 1013 -45.52 182.56 73.60
N GLU A 1014 -44.38 183.19 73.30
CA GLU A 1014 -44.14 183.81 71.98
C GLU A 1014 -44.17 182.81 70.81
N ASN A 1015 -43.93 181.53 71.05
CA ASN A 1015 -43.73 180.53 70.00
C ASN A 1015 -44.84 179.47 69.92
N PHE A 1016 -45.57 179.22 71.00
CA PHE A 1016 -46.51 178.11 71.08
C PHE A 1016 -47.81 178.52 71.76
N VAL A 1017 -48.92 177.96 71.27
CA VAL A 1017 -50.24 178.04 71.89
C VAL A 1017 -50.78 176.62 72.02
N ALA A 1018 -51.11 176.22 73.23
CA ALA A 1018 -51.72 174.93 73.51
C ALA A 1018 -52.99 175.13 74.34
N THR A 1019 -54.00 174.31 74.06
CA THR A 1019 -55.27 174.32 74.79
C THR A 1019 -55.62 172.89 75.15
N LYS A 1020 -55.79 172.61 76.43
CA LYS A 1020 -56.25 171.30 76.91
C LYS A 1020 -57.41 171.46 77.87
N LYS A 1021 -58.29 170.47 77.81
CA LYS A 1021 -59.43 170.32 78.69
C LYS A 1021 -58.95 169.80 80.05
N LEU A 1022 -59.33 170.47 81.13
CA LEU A 1022 -59.19 170.01 82.51
C LEU A 1022 -60.58 169.67 83.04
N MET A 1023 -60.72 168.51 83.68
CA MET A 1023 -61.94 168.12 84.38
C MET A 1023 -61.64 168.06 85.88
N VAL A 1024 -62.29 168.92 86.67
CA VAL A 1024 -62.23 168.88 88.14
C VAL A 1024 -63.48 168.17 88.63
N LEU A 1025 -63.33 167.09 89.39
CA LEU A 1025 -64.44 166.31 89.96
C LEU A 1025 -64.38 166.45 91.49
N ASP A 1026 -65.52 166.69 92.12
CA ASP A 1026 -65.62 166.57 93.57
C ASP A 1026 -65.54 165.07 93.92
N LEU A 1027 -64.56 164.69 94.75
CA LEU A 1027 -64.48 163.37 95.39
C LEU A 1027 -65.03 163.42 96.81
#